data_AF-A0A9W9FK81-F1
#
_entry.id   AF-A0A9W9FK81-F1
#
_cell.length_a   1.000
_cell.length_b   1.000
_cell.length_c   1.000
_cell.angle_alpha   90.00
_cell.angle_beta   90.00
_cell.angle_gamma   90.00
#
_symmetry.space_group_name_H-M   'P 1'
#
loop_
_entity.id
_entity.type
_entity.pdbx_description
1 polymer ?
#
loop_
_entity_poly.entity_id
_entity_poly.type
_entity_poly.pdbx_seq_one_letter_code
_entity_poly.pdbx_strand_id
1 'polypeptide(L)'
;MENYSGSDDPGPGFCIGHYEKNRLVPVNSQVVNQVHESNYDMMTVPVTTPHFHSRVLGLLSAYLGNLQAPSQDPIGTMATTQNTRPLVLPPLSKADSHLTPNEATSQLVGVTSSWIDLCSPDPLIADLSRQVLMLEVAYAAFCGIGYLLVPGPKLHHGGMHSEGVTYYARAIQDALSLGPYIQYHIWLPMIDNPELELDAIGDLAPLAREEYLVPEEGNSAKQDLFGTWDAWDSIRRTCKYHTRLFLALTLPKQLPPLSVQSRWHSEPVHLLTIDASVFLKNQKGFPVLSKAHQALIAKLMRLRNPPWILLCDVGPIPGLESADDSETNQTNLSGKDYPSLSQAATNKKHHDPTPHLSYLRNLQQRQPARTPIERFGVGYQDYLQAPLQPLTVNLESITYEVFEKDPVKYEWYERAIAKALKDWADQKKPTSHPDGKVILAVVGAGRGPLVTRALKASAEAGVEIDLWAVEKNQNAFVLLQRHNETLWGGKVTLVQSDMRSWKGPRVRRQAAQGSQEPVGESLGIEDSLLYTPKKGENDPGRASEFSDPKPSPLTHTHVDIVVSELLGSFADNELSPECLDGVNDLINPVHGISIPASYSAHFTPISAPKLHADVVSQSVPNPAAPETPYVVMLHAIDFLSTSELPVNSDTAPGNGANRSSAITAVTAATEFPEPFVQTAWSFSHPNRNIPAQSPSRSTISNSHNVRQTRLSFPSQNRGVCHGLAGYFETVLYGDIELSTNPVTMEAKSASMISWFPIFFPLKVWYEWVVEVFSLERTATSATRLTTPSVGGARTMSPSMDSVKSKDNWVKQNPRTGYRRVRVGMSDLHSSIKDGCLM
;
A
#
# COMPACT_ATOMS: atom_id res chain seq x y z
N MET A 1 -17.26 -1.39 -26.04
CA MET A 1 -16.25 -0.32 -26.10
C MET A 1 -15.06 -0.86 -26.88
N GLU A 2 -14.86 -0.43 -28.13
CA GLU A 2 -13.66 -0.78 -28.93
C GLU A 2 -12.79 0.45 -29.25
N ASN A 3 -13.12 1.66 -28.77
CA ASN A 3 -12.49 2.90 -29.22
C ASN A 3 -11.59 3.61 -28.19
N TYR A 4 -10.90 2.87 -27.33
CA TYR A 4 -9.68 3.38 -26.69
C TYR A 4 -8.52 2.46 -27.06
N SER A 5 -7.86 2.77 -28.17
CA SER A 5 -6.60 2.16 -28.55
C SER A 5 -5.58 2.39 -27.42
N GLY A 6 -4.74 1.39 -27.13
CA GLY A 6 -3.65 1.51 -26.14
C GLY A 6 -2.54 2.50 -26.52
N SER A 7 -2.81 3.44 -27.44
CA SER A 7 -1.88 4.42 -27.99
C SER A 7 -1.80 5.74 -27.23
N ASP A 8 -2.73 6.01 -26.30
CA ASP A 8 -2.90 7.36 -25.73
C ASP A 8 -2.37 7.50 -24.29
N ASP A 9 -1.75 6.46 -23.74
CA ASP A 9 -1.01 6.56 -22.47
C ASP A 9 0.49 6.70 -22.77
N PRO A 10 1.09 7.91 -22.67
CA PRO A 10 2.51 8.11 -22.95
C PRO A 10 3.45 7.38 -21.98
N GLY A 11 2.91 6.64 -20.99
CA GLY A 11 3.67 5.97 -19.95
C GLY A 11 4.30 6.97 -18.98
N PRO A 12 5.01 6.48 -17.94
CA PRO A 12 5.73 7.37 -17.04
C PRO A 12 6.92 8.02 -17.78
N GLY A 13 6.94 9.35 -17.84
CA GLY A 13 8.10 10.10 -18.31
C GLY A 13 9.26 9.97 -17.33
N PHE A 14 10.48 9.77 -17.83
CA PHE A 14 11.67 9.77 -16.97
C PHE A 14 12.18 11.20 -16.85
N CYS A 15 12.36 11.68 -15.62
CA CYS A 15 13.13 12.88 -15.35
C CYS A 15 14.56 12.46 -15.05
N ILE A 16 15.53 12.84 -15.88
CA ILE A 16 16.91 12.35 -15.84
C ILE A 16 17.88 13.51 -15.62
N GLY A 17 18.59 13.47 -14.49
CA GLY A 17 19.62 14.42 -14.13
C GLY A 17 21.05 13.89 -14.33
N HIS A 18 22.00 14.82 -14.26
CA HIS A 18 23.43 14.55 -14.31
C HIS A 18 24.13 14.91 -12.99
N TYR A 19 24.93 13.98 -12.47
CA TYR A 19 25.83 14.20 -11.32
C TYR A 19 27.27 13.86 -11.66
N GLU A 20 28.18 14.68 -11.14
CA GLU A 20 29.63 14.49 -11.29
C GLU A 20 30.31 14.93 -10.00
N LYS A 21 31.10 14.02 -9.42
CA LYS A 21 31.69 14.21 -8.08
C LYS A 21 32.71 15.35 -8.01
N ASN A 22 33.48 15.55 -9.08
CA ASN A 22 34.59 16.52 -9.15
C ASN A 22 34.35 17.62 -10.18
N ARG A 23 33.15 18.19 -10.22
CA ARG A 23 32.83 19.28 -11.16
C ARG A 23 33.68 20.52 -10.85
N LEU A 24 34.63 20.83 -11.73
CA LEU A 24 35.51 22.00 -11.62
C LEU A 24 34.88 23.27 -12.20
N VAL A 25 33.93 23.13 -13.13
CA VAL A 25 33.31 24.27 -13.82
C VAL A 25 32.17 24.85 -12.99
N PRO A 26 32.17 26.17 -12.69
CA PRO A 26 31.05 26.83 -12.03
C PRO A 26 29.75 26.70 -12.83
N VAL A 27 28.66 26.34 -12.14
CA VAL A 27 27.34 26.20 -12.76
C VAL A 27 26.69 27.58 -12.93
N ASN A 28 26.51 28.00 -14.18
CA ASN A 28 25.82 29.23 -14.55
C ASN A 28 24.67 28.93 -15.53
N SER A 29 23.86 29.94 -15.88
CA SER A 29 22.71 29.76 -16.78
C SER A 29 23.07 29.21 -18.16
N GLN A 30 24.28 29.48 -18.68
CA GLN A 30 24.73 28.94 -19.96
C GLN A 30 25.02 27.44 -19.86
N VAL A 31 25.67 27.01 -18.77
CA VAL A 31 25.91 25.60 -18.47
C VAL A 31 24.59 24.84 -18.39
N VAL A 32 23.59 25.40 -17.71
CA VAL A 32 22.25 24.79 -17.59
C VAL A 32 21.58 24.66 -18.96
N ASN A 33 21.66 25.67 -19.82
CA ASN A 33 21.13 25.56 -21.19
C ASN A 33 21.80 24.43 -21.99
N GLN A 34 23.13 24.27 -21.88
CA GLN A 34 23.87 23.18 -22.53
C GLN A 34 23.48 21.79 -21.99
N VAL A 35 23.17 21.69 -20.69
CA VAL A 35 22.63 20.46 -20.08
C VAL A 35 21.31 20.07 -20.75
N HIS A 36 20.40 21.03 -20.96
CA HIS A 36 19.13 20.78 -21.64
C HIS A 36 19.30 20.49 -23.14
N GLU A 37 20.23 21.16 -23.82
CA GLU A 37 20.59 20.85 -25.21
C GLU A 37 21.13 19.41 -25.34
N SER A 38 21.79 18.90 -24.29
CA SER A 38 22.24 17.52 -24.16
C SER A 38 21.12 16.55 -23.71
N ASN A 39 19.87 17.00 -23.61
CA ASN A 39 18.67 16.22 -23.28
C ASN A 39 18.59 15.70 -21.82
N TYR A 40 19.34 16.31 -20.91
CA TYR A 40 19.15 16.15 -19.46
C TYR A 40 18.07 17.13 -18.95
N ASP A 41 17.32 16.69 -17.94
CA ASP A 41 16.21 17.46 -17.36
C ASP A 41 16.65 18.31 -16.16
N MET A 42 17.75 17.95 -15.52
CA MET A 42 18.31 18.67 -14.37
C MET A 42 19.82 18.40 -14.22
N MET A 43 20.48 19.17 -13.36
CA MET A 43 21.86 18.90 -12.96
C MET A 43 22.11 19.18 -11.49
N THR A 44 23.13 18.54 -10.94
CA THR A 44 23.56 18.82 -9.57
C THR A 44 24.59 19.94 -9.50
N VAL A 45 24.60 20.68 -8.39
CA VAL A 45 25.59 21.71 -8.08
C VAL A 45 26.08 21.55 -6.64
N PRO A 46 27.39 21.54 -6.38
CA PRO A 46 27.90 21.56 -5.01
C PRO A 46 27.57 22.91 -4.35
N VAL A 47 27.11 22.89 -3.10
CA VAL A 47 26.78 24.12 -2.37
C VAL A 47 28.04 24.91 -2.03
N THR A 48 29.14 24.23 -1.73
CA THR A 48 30.43 24.84 -1.37
C THR A 48 31.56 24.35 -2.29
N THR A 49 32.67 25.07 -2.25
CA THR A 49 33.85 24.81 -3.08
C THR A 49 34.93 24.02 -2.31
N PRO A 50 35.92 23.43 -3.02
CA PRO A 50 37.11 22.87 -2.39
C PRO A 50 37.90 23.87 -1.53
N HIS A 51 37.76 25.18 -1.79
CA HIS A 51 38.34 26.23 -0.93
C HIS A 51 37.72 26.20 0.47
N PHE A 52 36.39 26.06 0.57
CA PHE A 52 35.72 25.96 1.85
C PHE A 52 36.17 24.73 2.63
N HIS A 53 36.29 23.58 1.96
CA HIS A 53 36.82 22.35 2.54
C HIS A 53 38.23 22.56 3.12
N SER A 54 39.14 23.17 2.34
CA SER A 54 40.50 23.50 2.78
C SER A 54 40.51 24.45 3.99
N ARG A 55 39.60 25.44 4.01
CA ARG A 55 39.44 26.38 5.12
C ARG A 55 39.01 25.68 6.41
N VAL A 56 38.05 24.75 6.33
CA VAL A 56 37.57 23.97 7.47
C VAL A 56 38.67 23.05 8.00
N LEU A 57 39.37 22.33 7.12
CA LEU A 57 40.52 21.49 7.51
C LEU A 57 41.62 22.30 8.19
N GLY A 58 41.99 23.46 7.62
CA GLY A 58 43.00 24.33 8.23
C GLY A 58 42.62 24.82 9.62
N LEU A 59 41.34 25.16 9.85
CA LEU A 59 40.83 25.55 11.16
C LEU A 59 40.88 24.38 12.16
N LEU A 60 40.46 23.19 11.74
CA LEU A 60 40.51 21.99 12.58
C LEU A 60 41.95 21.61 12.93
N SER A 61 42.87 21.56 11.96
CA SER A 61 44.28 21.26 12.21
C SER A 61 44.93 22.28 13.15
N ALA A 62 44.64 23.58 12.99
CA ALA A 62 45.12 24.61 13.89
C ALA A 62 44.53 24.47 15.30
N TYR A 63 43.26 24.07 15.41
CA TYR A 63 42.63 23.79 16.70
C TYR A 63 43.26 22.59 17.39
N LEU A 64 43.42 21.46 16.68
CA LEU A 64 44.04 20.24 17.19
C LEU A 64 45.50 20.45 17.59
N GLY A 65 46.26 21.25 16.83
CA GLY A 65 47.63 21.60 17.16
C GLY A 65 47.79 22.47 18.42
N ASN A 66 46.72 23.14 18.85
CA ASN A 66 46.70 24.00 20.04
C ASN A 66 45.98 23.35 21.25
N LEU A 67 45.48 22.11 21.12
CA LEU A 67 44.86 21.38 22.23
C LEU A 67 45.90 21.10 23.32
N GLN A 68 45.64 21.58 24.53
CA GLN A 68 46.42 21.20 25.71
C GLN A 68 46.00 19.79 26.16
N ALA A 69 46.94 19.03 26.71
CA ALA A 69 46.64 17.74 27.31
C ALA A 69 45.57 17.91 28.41
N PRO A 70 44.57 17.00 28.51
CA PRO A 70 43.49 17.15 29.49
C PRO A 70 44.04 17.26 30.92
N SER A 71 43.87 18.40 31.58
CA SER A 71 44.23 18.55 33.00
C SER A 71 43.08 18.10 33.90
N GLN A 72 43.37 17.27 34.91
CA GLN A 72 42.40 16.89 35.95
C GLN A 72 42.02 18.11 36.79
N ASP A 73 40.74 18.24 37.11
CA ASP A 73 40.31 19.20 38.13
C ASP A 73 40.76 18.74 39.54
N PRO A 74 40.70 19.62 40.55
CA PRO A 74 41.07 19.28 41.92
C PRO A 74 40.24 18.15 42.57
N ILE A 75 39.15 17.72 41.93
CA ILE A 75 38.21 16.69 42.38
C ILE A 75 38.46 15.36 41.63
N GLY A 76 39.43 15.33 40.70
CA GLY A 76 39.76 14.16 39.89
C GLY A 76 38.85 13.96 38.68
N THR A 77 38.02 14.95 38.34
CA THR A 77 37.15 14.93 37.18
C THR A 77 37.96 15.24 35.92
N MET A 78 37.93 14.33 34.95
CA MET A 78 38.36 14.60 33.58
C MET A 78 37.28 15.42 32.85
N ALA A 79 37.66 16.21 31.83
CA ALA A 79 36.75 17.02 30.99
C ALA A 79 36.11 18.28 31.64
N THR A 80 36.92 19.17 32.22
CA THR A 80 36.45 20.53 32.58
C THR A 80 36.21 21.41 31.35
N THR A 81 35.45 22.50 31.51
CA THR A 81 35.19 23.52 30.47
C THR A 81 36.46 24.19 29.89
N GLN A 82 37.61 24.04 30.55
CA GLN A 82 38.90 24.50 30.03
C GLN A 82 39.46 23.60 28.92
N ASN A 83 39.04 22.32 28.86
CA ASN A 83 39.45 21.34 27.85
C ASN A 83 38.49 21.26 26.64
N THR A 84 37.39 22.01 26.63
CA THR A 84 36.30 21.93 25.64
C THR A 84 35.95 23.29 25.05
N ARG A 85 36.92 23.98 24.43
CA ARG A 85 36.59 25.19 23.67
C ARG A 85 35.82 24.80 22.40
N PRO A 86 34.60 25.29 22.17
CA PRO A 86 33.87 24.99 20.94
C PRO A 86 34.62 25.59 19.75
N LEU A 87 34.94 24.78 18.75
CA LEU A 87 35.44 25.24 17.46
C LEU A 87 34.23 25.81 16.68
N VAL A 88 34.22 27.11 16.44
CA VAL A 88 33.13 27.78 15.71
C VAL A 88 33.59 28.12 14.29
N LEU A 89 32.85 27.64 13.29
CA LEU A 89 33.12 27.97 11.90
C LEU A 89 32.65 29.39 11.57
N PRO A 90 33.52 30.23 10.96
CA PRO A 90 33.09 31.52 10.44
C PRO A 90 32.10 31.35 9.27
N PRO A 91 31.19 32.33 9.04
CA PRO A 91 30.26 32.33 7.92
C PRO A 91 30.93 32.11 6.55
N LEU A 92 30.14 31.71 5.55
CA LEU A 92 30.63 31.55 4.19
C LEU A 92 31.10 32.89 3.61
N SER A 93 32.23 32.86 2.90
CA SER A 93 32.79 33.95 2.13
C SER A 93 32.56 33.73 0.63
N LYS A 94 32.85 34.74 -0.20
CA LYS A 94 32.72 34.65 -1.66
C LYS A 94 33.49 33.47 -2.28
N ALA A 95 34.65 33.11 -1.73
CA ALA A 95 35.47 32.01 -2.25
C ALA A 95 34.91 30.63 -1.89
N ASP A 96 34.04 30.55 -0.89
CA ASP A 96 33.53 29.29 -0.35
C ASP A 96 32.35 28.71 -1.14
N SER A 97 31.73 29.48 -2.03
CA SER A 97 30.64 29.00 -2.89
C SER A 97 30.65 29.68 -4.26
N HIS A 98 30.40 28.91 -5.31
CA HIS A 98 30.10 29.43 -6.65
C HIS A 98 28.58 29.57 -6.89
N LEU A 99 27.75 29.04 -5.99
CA LEU A 99 26.31 29.09 -6.12
C LEU A 99 25.83 30.53 -5.92
N THR A 100 24.98 30.99 -6.83
CA THR A 100 24.36 32.32 -6.75
C THR A 100 22.88 32.21 -7.12
N PRO A 101 22.00 33.02 -6.51
CA PRO A 101 20.60 33.05 -6.92
C PRO A 101 20.48 33.50 -8.38
N ASN A 102 19.84 32.69 -9.22
CA ASN A 102 19.58 33.01 -10.62
C ASN A 102 18.32 32.28 -11.13
N GLU A 103 17.86 32.61 -12.35
CA GLU A 103 16.64 32.03 -12.92
C GLU A 103 16.72 30.51 -13.11
N ALA A 104 17.94 29.97 -13.25
CA ALA A 104 18.16 28.54 -13.43
C ALA A 104 18.23 27.76 -12.10
N THR A 105 18.24 28.43 -10.93
CA THR A 105 18.40 27.76 -9.63
C THR A 105 17.26 26.78 -9.32
N SER A 106 16.05 27.00 -9.85
CA SER A 106 14.92 26.07 -9.73
C SER A 106 15.13 24.73 -10.44
N GLN A 107 16.10 24.65 -11.37
CA GLN A 107 16.43 23.47 -12.17
C GLN A 107 17.67 22.74 -11.63
N LEU A 108 18.25 23.23 -10.53
CA LEU A 108 19.43 22.67 -9.89
C LEU A 108 19.06 21.84 -8.67
N VAL A 109 19.79 20.74 -8.48
CA VAL A 109 19.80 19.98 -7.23
C VAL A 109 21.09 20.32 -6.48
N GLY A 110 20.96 20.95 -5.32
CA GLY A 110 22.11 21.24 -4.47
C GLY A 110 22.69 19.95 -3.87
N VAL A 111 24.01 19.85 -3.74
CA VAL A 111 24.68 18.73 -3.09
C VAL A 111 25.53 19.26 -1.94
N THR A 112 25.30 18.75 -0.73
CA THR A 112 26.10 19.10 0.45
C THR A 112 27.41 18.32 0.48
N SER A 113 28.36 18.82 1.26
CA SER A 113 29.69 18.24 1.40
C SER A 113 29.66 16.78 1.86
N SER A 114 30.38 15.89 1.16
CA SER A 114 30.49 14.46 1.51
C SER A 114 31.62 14.13 2.47
N TRP A 115 32.55 15.07 2.69
CA TRP A 115 33.74 14.90 3.53
C TRP A 115 33.45 15.11 5.03
N ILE A 116 32.20 15.47 5.39
CA ILE A 116 31.75 15.62 6.77
C ILE A 116 31.34 14.26 7.37
N ASP A 117 31.31 14.18 8.69
CA ASP A 117 30.85 13.00 9.42
C ASP A 117 29.98 13.39 10.62
N LEU A 118 28.67 13.45 10.37
CA LEU A 118 27.66 13.75 11.39
C LEU A 118 27.46 12.61 12.39
N CYS A 119 27.93 11.40 12.05
CA CYS A 119 27.82 10.22 12.89
C CYS A 119 29.08 9.94 13.69
N SER A 120 30.10 10.79 13.56
CA SER A 120 31.39 10.62 14.23
C SER A 120 31.19 10.40 15.74
N PRO A 121 31.88 9.41 16.34
CA PRO A 121 31.89 9.23 17.79
C PRO A 121 32.64 10.35 18.51
N ASP A 122 33.52 11.08 17.83
CA ASP A 122 34.14 12.30 18.35
C ASP A 122 33.15 13.49 18.27
N PRO A 123 32.71 14.06 19.40
CA PRO A 123 31.77 15.18 19.43
C PRO A 123 32.27 16.45 18.72
N LEU A 124 33.59 16.65 18.65
CA LEU A 124 34.18 17.79 17.93
C LEU A 124 33.93 17.66 16.42
N ILE A 125 34.18 16.47 15.87
CA ILE A 125 33.97 16.18 14.45
C ILE A 125 32.48 16.19 14.11
N ALA A 126 31.63 15.62 14.98
CA ALA A 126 30.19 15.63 14.78
C ALA A 126 29.60 17.05 14.80
N ASP A 127 29.99 17.91 15.75
CA ASP A 127 29.52 19.30 15.79
C ASP A 127 30.10 20.14 14.65
N LEU A 128 31.37 19.97 14.29
CA LEU A 128 31.98 20.65 13.14
C LEU A 128 31.24 20.29 11.85
N SER A 129 30.96 19.00 11.65
CA SER A 129 30.18 18.48 10.51
C SER A 129 28.77 19.07 10.48
N ARG A 130 28.12 19.19 11.65
CA ARG A 130 26.81 19.82 11.78
C ARG A 130 26.88 21.30 11.41
N GLN A 131 27.88 22.05 11.88
CA GLN A 131 28.05 23.46 11.53
C GLN A 131 28.26 23.66 10.02
N VAL A 132 29.05 22.80 9.36
CA VAL A 132 29.21 22.77 7.90
C VAL A 132 27.85 22.59 7.22
N LEU A 133 27.11 21.53 7.58
CA LEU A 133 25.79 21.26 6.99
C LEU A 133 24.84 22.44 7.18
N MET A 134 24.79 23.06 8.37
CA MET A 134 23.91 24.20 8.61
C MET A 134 24.27 25.43 7.76
N LEU A 135 25.57 25.72 7.57
CA LEU A 135 26.02 26.79 6.70
C LEU A 135 25.63 26.53 5.24
N GLU A 136 25.78 25.29 4.77
CA GLU A 136 25.37 24.87 3.43
C GLU A 136 23.85 24.98 3.23
N VAL A 137 23.07 24.47 4.18
CA VAL A 137 21.61 24.55 4.15
C VAL A 137 21.12 25.99 4.13
N ALA A 138 21.66 26.85 5.00
CA ALA A 138 21.30 28.26 5.03
C ALA A 138 21.60 28.96 3.69
N TYR A 139 22.76 28.67 3.09
CA TYR A 139 23.15 29.29 1.83
C TYR A 139 22.36 28.75 0.63
N ALA A 140 22.09 27.45 0.59
CA ALA A 140 21.23 26.82 -0.41
C ALA A 140 19.81 27.41 -0.35
N ALA A 141 19.27 27.60 0.87
CA ALA A 141 17.97 28.24 1.08
C ALA A 141 17.96 29.69 0.59
N PHE A 142 19.01 30.46 0.90
CA PHE A 142 19.18 31.82 0.39
C PHE A 142 19.23 31.88 -1.14
N CYS A 143 19.91 30.92 -1.78
CA CYS A 143 20.00 30.86 -3.24
C CYS A 143 18.69 30.41 -3.91
N GLY A 144 17.74 29.84 -3.15
CA GLY A 144 16.47 29.34 -3.69
C GLY A 144 16.56 27.90 -4.25
N ILE A 145 17.51 27.09 -3.78
CA ILE A 145 17.58 25.67 -4.12
C ILE A 145 16.32 24.97 -3.58
N GLY A 146 15.57 24.30 -4.46
CA GLY A 146 14.37 23.55 -4.07
C GLY A 146 14.66 22.13 -3.57
N TYR A 147 15.73 21.51 -4.05
CA TYR A 147 16.09 20.10 -3.79
C TYR A 147 17.53 20.01 -3.31
N LEU A 148 17.76 19.41 -2.15
CA LEU A 148 19.08 19.30 -1.54
C LEU A 148 19.41 17.83 -1.25
N LEU A 149 20.42 17.31 -1.95
CA LEU A 149 21.03 16.01 -1.71
C LEU A 149 21.99 16.08 -0.52
N VAL A 150 21.70 15.30 0.52
CA VAL A 150 22.53 15.17 1.71
C VAL A 150 23.11 13.75 1.76
N PRO A 151 24.45 13.58 1.74
CA PRO A 151 25.08 12.28 1.92
C PRO A 151 24.57 11.57 3.17
N GLY A 152 24.30 10.26 3.05
CA GLY A 152 23.83 9.44 4.15
C GLY A 152 24.78 9.37 5.35
N PRO A 153 24.31 8.85 6.50
CA PRO A 153 25.16 8.58 7.64
C PRO A 153 26.18 7.49 7.29
N LYS A 154 27.44 7.68 7.73
CA LYS A 154 28.44 6.60 7.73
C LYS A 154 28.05 5.56 8.77
N LEU A 155 27.91 4.31 8.36
CA LEU A 155 27.35 3.28 9.23
C LEU A 155 28.43 2.55 10.04
N HIS A 156 29.71 2.67 9.69
CA HIS A 156 30.79 1.89 10.31
C HIS A 156 31.63 2.64 11.34
N HIS A 157 31.02 2.99 12.48
CA HIS A 157 31.69 3.53 13.67
C HIS A 157 31.76 2.52 14.83
N GLY A 158 31.94 1.23 14.53
CA GLY A 158 31.98 0.16 15.53
C GLY A 158 30.69 0.06 16.37
N GLY A 159 30.81 -0.24 17.67
CA GLY A 159 29.68 -0.46 18.58
C GLY A 159 28.82 0.78 18.91
N MET A 160 29.21 1.99 18.48
CA MET A 160 28.49 3.25 18.75
C MET A 160 27.57 3.69 17.60
N HIS A 161 27.35 2.82 16.61
CA HIS A 161 26.56 3.09 15.40
C HIS A 161 25.19 3.75 15.65
N SER A 162 24.42 3.24 16.62
CA SER A 162 23.05 3.72 16.88
C SER A 162 23.01 5.16 17.43
N GLU A 163 24.04 5.58 18.17
CA GLU A 163 24.11 6.95 18.70
C GLU A 163 24.43 7.95 17.58
N GLY A 164 25.40 7.61 16.72
CA GLY A 164 25.80 8.40 15.54
C GLY A 164 24.62 8.69 14.60
N VAL A 165 23.82 7.68 14.27
CA VAL A 165 22.62 7.85 13.42
C VAL A 165 21.59 8.77 14.07
N THR A 166 21.47 8.75 15.40
CA THR A 166 20.56 9.65 16.13
C THR A 166 21.01 11.11 16.03
N TYR A 167 22.33 11.38 16.10
CA TYR A 167 22.87 12.73 15.89
C TYR A 167 22.64 13.22 14.46
N TYR A 168 22.89 12.36 13.47
CA TYR A 168 22.56 12.66 12.07
C TYR A 168 21.08 13.02 11.92
N ALA A 169 20.18 12.21 12.47
CA ALA A 169 18.74 12.43 12.38
C ALA A 169 18.30 13.77 13.00
N ARG A 170 18.91 14.17 14.13
CA ARG A 170 18.68 15.50 14.73
C ARG A 170 19.21 16.63 13.85
N ALA A 171 20.39 16.48 13.27
CA ALA A 171 20.93 17.47 12.34
C ALA A 171 20.04 17.66 11.11
N ILE A 172 19.43 16.59 10.59
CA ILE A 172 18.42 16.69 9.51
C ILE A 172 17.14 17.39 9.97
N GLN A 173 16.68 17.15 11.20
CA GLN A 173 15.54 17.86 11.77
C GLN A 173 15.82 19.37 11.92
N ASP A 174 17.03 19.75 12.33
CA ASP A 174 17.48 21.14 12.38
C ASP A 174 17.54 21.75 10.97
N ALA A 175 18.10 21.00 10.00
CA ALA A 175 18.15 21.41 8.59
C ALA A 175 16.75 21.70 8.04
N LEU A 176 15.80 20.78 8.24
CA LEU A 176 14.40 20.93 7.83
C LEU A 176 13.78 22.22 8.38
N SER A 177 14.15 22.62 9.60
CA SER A 177 13.66 23.85 10.24
C SER A 177 14.32 25.10 9.67
N LEU A 178 15.61 25.01 9.32
CA LEU A 178 16.41 26.10 8.78
C LEU A 178 16.06 26.45 7.32
N GLY A 179 15.78 25.44 6.50
CA GLY A 179 15.36 25.59 5.10
C GLY A 179 13.90 25.17 4.89
N PRO A 180 12.90 26.02 5.18
CA PRO A 180 11.48 25.63 5.19
C PRO A 180 10.90 25.28 3.82
N TYR A 181 11.52 25.74 2.74
CA TYR A 181 11.09 25.50 1.36
C TYR A 181 11.91 24.44 0.63
N ILE A 182 12.99 23.94 1.26
CA ILE A 182 13.86 22.92 0.67
C ILE A 182 13.24 21.54 0.89
N GLN A 183 13.30 20.69 -0.14
CA GLN A 183 13.13 19.24 -0.01
C GLN A 183 14.49 18.58 0.19
N TYR A 184 14.58 17.70 1.18
CA TYR A 184 15.82 17.05 1.58
C TYR A 184 15.82 15.61 1.10
N HIS A 185 16.88 15.22 0.40
CA HIS A 185 17.08 13.88 -0.16
C HIS A 185 18.26 13.24 0.54
N ILE A 186 17.97 12.30 1.45
CA ILE A 186 19.02 11.54 2.13
C ILE A 186 19.56 10.51 1.14
N TRP A 187 20.84 10.63 0.81
CA TRP A 187 21.48 9.85 -0.24
C TRP A 187 22.09 8.57 0.34
N LEU A 188 21.41 7.44 0.10
CA LEU A 188 21.72 6.14 0.72
C LEU A 188 21.93 5.04 -0.33
N PRO A 189 22.88 4.11 -0.11
CA PRO A 189 22.91 2.86 -0.85
C PRO A 189 21.74 1.95 -0.48
N MET A 190 21.37 1.02 -1.37
CA MET A 190 20.33 0.02 -1.05
C MET A 190 20.72 -0.94 0.07
N ILE A 191 22.03 -1.20 0.24
CA ILE A 191 22.58 -2.17 1.18
C ILE A 191 23.78 -1.52 1.86
N ASP A 192 23.96 -1.85 3.12
CA ASP A 192 25.13 -1.47 3.89
C ASP A 192 26.33 -2.35 3.49
N ASN A 193 27.36 -1.73 2.89
CA ASN A 193 28.58 -2.43 2.47
C ASN A 193 29.84 -1.69 2.98
N PRO A 194 30.46 -2.20 4.06
CA PRO A 194 31.66 -1.61 4.64
C PRO A 194 32.84 -1.48 3.68
N GLU A 195 32.96 -2.37 2.69
CA GLU A 195 34.05 -2.31 1.73
C GLU A 195 33.95 -1.11 0.77
N LEU A 196 32.77 -0.48 0.68
CA LEU A 196 32.52 0.68 -0.18
C LEU A 196 32.58 2.00 0.61
N GLU A 197 32.54 1.98 1.93
CA GLU A 197 32.78 3.16 2.78
C GLU A 197 34.30 3.38 2.93
N LEU A 198 34.94 3.90 1.88
CA LEU A 198 36.36 4.29 1.91
C LEU A 198 36.48 5.79 2.19
N ASP A 199 37.18 6.15 3.26
CA ASP A 199 37.52 7.54 3.55
C ASP A 199 38.47 8.10 2.48
N ALA A 200 38.09 9.25 1.92
CA ALA A 200 38.93 9.98 0.99
C ALA A 200 39.93 10.87 1.73
N ILE A 201 41.01 11.25 1.05
CA ILE A 201 41.98 12.22 1.58
C ILE A 201 41.23 13.54 1.83
N GLY A 202 41.27 14.00 3.09
CA GLY A 202 40.62 15.24 3.52
C GLY A 202 39.25 15.05 4.17
N ASP A 203 38.75 13.82 4.29
CA ASP A 203 37.56 13.55 5.10
C ASP A 203 37.82 13.86 6.59
N LEU A 204 36.77 14.26 7.32
CA LEU A 204 36.89 14.56 8.75
C LEU A 204 36.95 13.31 9.64
N ALA A 205 36.37 12.19 9.19
CA ALA A 205 36.28 10.96 10.00
C ALA A 205 37.67 10.45 10.45
N PRO A 206 38.71 10.38 9.58
CA PRO A 206 40.07 10.03 10.00
C PRO A 206 40.74 10.97 11.02
N LEU A 207 40.18 12.17 11.24
CA LEU A 207 40.70 13.16 12.19
C LEU A 207 40.05 13.06 13.57
N ALA A 208 39.15 12.09 13.78
CA ALA A 208 38.56 11.80 15.08
C ALA A 208 39.64 11.40 16.09
N ARG A 209 39.56 11.93 17.32
CA ARG A 209 40.53 11.67 18.38
C ARG A 209 40.43 10.22 18.87
N GLU A 210 41.59 9.59 19.09
CA GLU A 210 41.69 8.17 19.50
C GLU A 210 40.88 7.83 20.76
N GLU A 211 40.71 8.77 21.68
CA GLU A 211 39.94 8.59 22.93
C GLU A 211 38.43 8.35 22.72
N TYR A 212 37.91 8.67 21.53
CA TYR A 212 36.51 8.40 21.13
C TYR A 212 36.40 7.21 20.17
N LEU A 213 37.51 6.64 19.72
CA LEU A 213 37.51 5.48 18.84
C LEU A 213 37.60 4.21 19.68
N VAL A 214 36.59 3.34 19.59
CA VAL A 214 36.61 2.04 20.27
C VAL A 214 37.42 1.05 19.44
N PRO A 215 38.40 0.32 20.01
CA PRO A 215 39.12 -0.72 19.26
C PRO A 215 38.15 -1.79 18.75
N GLU A 216 38.16 -2.05 17.44
CA GLU A 216 37.35 -3.13 16.85
C GLU A 216 37.86 -4.50 17.31
N GLU A 217 37.15 -5.16 18.22
CA GLU A 217 37.39 -6.58 18.52
C GLU A 217 36.78 -7.46 17.42
N GLY A 218 37.58 -7.78 16.41
CA GLY A 218 37.57 -9.06 15.69
C GLY A 218 36.31 -9.48 14.92
N ASN A 219 35.31 -8.62 14.73
CA ASN A 219 34.12 -8.97 13.97
C ASN A 219 34.32 -8.62 12.49
N SER A 220 34.56 -9.63 11.65
CA SER A 220 34.59 -9.44 10.20
C SER A 220 33.31 -8.73 9.75
N ALA A 221 33.43 -7.55 9.14
CA ALA A 221 32.30 -6.74 8.73
C ALA A 221 31.43 -7.52 7.72
N LYS A 222 30.32 -8.08 8.23
CA LYS A 222 29.35 -8.79 7.39
C LYS A 222 28.43 -7.76 6.76
N GLN A 223 28.19 -7.90 5.46
CA GLN A 223 27.19 -7.11 4.75
C GLN A 223 25.84 -7.21 5.46
N ASP A 224 25.29 -6.06 5.89
CA ASP A 224 23.98 -6.02 6.53
C ASP A 224 22.89 -5.58 5.55
N LEU A 225 22.02 -6.53 5.16
CA LEU A 225 21.03 -6.31 4.10
C LEU A 225 20.02 -5.19 4.39
N PHE A 226 19.69 -4.93 5.65
CA PHE A 226 18.78 -3.84 6.04
C PHE A 226 19.44 -2.75 6.90
N GLY A 227 20.76 -2.76 7.09
CA GLY A 227 21.45 -1.77 7.94
C GLY A 227 21.17 -0.33 7.51
N THR A 228 21.32 -0.06 6.20
CA THR A 228 21.00 1.26 5.64
C THR A 228 19.52 1.62 5.74
N TRP A 229 18.62 0.63 5.67
CA TRP A 229 17.20 0.86 5.85
C TRP A 229 16.84 1.17 7.31
N ASP A 230 17.47 0.50 8.28
CA ASP A 230 17.29 0.78 9.72
C ASP A 230 17.77 2.20 10.07
N ALA A 231 18.85 2.66 9.43
CA ALA A 231 19.32 4.04 9.55
C ALA A 231 18.28 5.03 8.99
N TRP A 232 17.74 4.77 7.79
CA TRP A 232 16.65 5.56 7.22
C TRP A 232 15.40 5.59 8.12
N ASP A 233 15.00 4.45 8.68
CA ASP A 233 13.87 4.35 9.61
C ASP A 233 14.09 5.22 10.86
N SER A 234 15.31 5.23 11.39
CA SER A 234 15.68 6.08 12.53
C SER A 234 15.62 7.57 12.18
N ILE A 235 16.09 7.95 10.99
CA ILE A 235 16.06 9.33 10.49
C ILE A 235 14.61 9.81 10.31
N ARG A 236 13.79 9.06 9.54
CA ARG A 236 12.41 9.48 9.23
C ARG A 236 11.52 9.55 10.47
N ARG A 237 11.71 8.64 11.44
CA ARG A 237 10.97 8.63 12.71
C ARG A 237 11.33 9.84 13.58
N THR A 238 12.63 10.15 13.69
CA THR A 238 13.10 11.34 14.40
C THR A 238 12.54 12.62 13.77
N CYS A 239 12.51 12.66 12.44
CA CYS A 239 11.92 13.74 11.67
C CYS A 239 10.39 13.68 11.58
N LYS A 240 9.72 12.75 12.28
CA LYS A 240 8.26 12.59 12.34
C LYS A 240 7.59 12.47 10.96
N TYR A 241 8.18 11.68 10.06
CA TYR A 241 7.66 11.46 8.70
C TYR A 241 7.42 12.77 7.93
N HIS A 242 8.34 13.73 8.07
CA HIS A 242 8.21 15.06 7.47
C HIS A 242 8.00 14.98 5.94
N THR A 243 6.99 15.69 5.41
CA THR A 243 6.57 15.61 3.98
C THR A 243 7.61 16.13 2.97
N ARG A 244 8.62 16.88 3.45
CA ARG A 244 9.78 17.36 2.67
C ARG A 244 11.03 16.46 2.75
N LEU A 245 10.95 15.33 3.44
CA LEU A 245 12.08 14.41 3.61
C LEU A 245 11.89 13.18 2.71
N PHE A 246 12.83 13.00 1.78
CA PHE A 246 12.81 11.96 0.75
C PHE A 246 14.12 11.19 0.72
N LEU A 247 14.13 10.09 -0.03
CA LEU A 247 15.32 9.30 -0.32
C LEU A 247 15.87 9.60 -1.71
N ALA A 248 17.20 9.65 -1.79
CA ALA A 248 17.97 9.39 -3.00
C ALA A 248 18.64 8.02 -2.85
N LEU A 249 18.15 7.01 -3.57
CA LEU A 249 18.56 5.63 -3.41
C LEU A 249 19.59 5.24 -4.50
N THR A 250 20.78 4.80 -4.09
CA THR A 250 21.84 4.35 -4.98
C THR A 250 21.67 2.88 -5.34
N LEU A 251 21.54 2.60 -6.64
CA LEU A 251 21.45 1.23 -7.12
C LEU A 251 22.83 0.56 -7.12
N PRO A 252 23.00 -0.58 -6.43
CA PRO A 252 24.26 -1.32 -6.45
C PRO A 252 24.43 -2.05 -7.79
N LYS A 253 25.68 -2.34 -8.16
CA LYS A 253 26.00 -3.13 -9.38
C LYS A 253 25.29 -4.49 -9.42
N GLN A 254 25.09 -5.11 -8.26
CA GLN A 254 24.29 -6.32 -8.08
C GLN A 254 23.16 -6.01 -7.09
N LEU A 255 21.90 -6.17 -7.55
CA LEU A 255 20.73 -5.90 -6.72
C LEU A 255 20.62 -6.89 -5.54
N PRO A 256 20.11 -6.43 -4.38
CA PRO A 256 19.82 -7.28 -3.24
C PRO A 256 18.67 -8.26 -3.51
N PRO A 257 18.40 -9.21 -2.59
CA PRO A 257 17.17 -10.00 -2.60
C PRO A 257 15.90 -9.15 -2.68
N LEU A 258 14.82 -9.74 -3.20
CA LEU A 258 13.54 -9.05 -3.43
C LEU A 258 12.94 -8.48 -2.15
N SER A 259 13.19 -9.07 -0.98
CA SER A 259 12.73 -8.56 0.32
C SER A 259 13.29 -7.16 0.63
N VAL A 260 14.55 -6.90 0.29
CA VAL A 260 15.19 -5.58 0.46
C VAL A 260 14.68 -4.60 -0.61
N GLN A 261 14.53 -5.06 -1.86
CA GLN A 261 13.99 -4.22 -2.94
C GLN A 261 12.56 -3.77 -2.63
N SER A 262 11.73 -4.69 -2.14
CA SER A 262 10.34 -4.45 -1.71
C SER A 262 10.28 -3.46 -0.56
N ARG A 263 11.18 -3.59 0.41
CA ARG A 263 11.31 -2.64 1.51
C ARG A 263 11.50 -1.21 0.99
N TRP A 264 12.49 -0.99 0.12
CA TRP A 264 12.74 0.34 -0.44
C TRP A 264 11.63 0.86 -1.38
N HIS A 265 10.90 -0.03 -2.05
CA HIS A 265 9.76 0.36 -2.89
C HIS A 265 8.61 1.00 -2.09
N SER A 266 8.46 0.64 -0.82
CA SER A 266 7.45 1.24 0.05
C SER A 266 7.84 2.61 0.61
N GLU A 267 9.11 2.98 0.50
CA GLU A 267 9.67 4.22 1.06
C GLU A 267 9.52 5.41 0.09
N PRO A 268 9.59 6.67 0.58
CA PRO A 268 9.45 7.86 -0.27
C PRO A 268 10.72 8.14 -1.09
N VAL A 269 11.04 7.23 -2.02
CA VAL A 269 12.14 7.36 -2.97
C VAL A 269 11.76 8.39 -4.03
N HIS A 270 12.48 9.51 -4.07
CA HIS A 270 12.29 10.57 -5.05
C HIS A 270 13.43 10.63 -6.07
N LEU A 271 14.61 10.11 -5.73
CA LEU A 271 15.76 10.02 -6.64
C LEU A 271 16.31 8.59 -6.67
N LEU A 272 16.60 8.08 -7.86
CA LEU A 272 17.35 6.86 -8.11
C LEU A 272 18.69 7.22 -8.72
N THR A 273 19.76 6.99 -7.97
CA THR A 273 21.11 7.30 -8.46
C THR A 273 21.74 6.05 -9.07
N ILE A 274 22.28 6.19 -10.28
CA ILE A 274 22.84 5.09 -11.06
C ILE A 274 24.25 5.49 -11.50
N ASP A 275 25.24 4.87 -10.87
CA ASP A 275 26.64 5.05 -11.20
C ASP A 275 27.02 4.37 -12.53
N ALA A 276 28.01 4.93 -13.23
CA ALA A 276 28.53 4.36 -14.47
C ALA A 276 28.96 2.88 -14.33
N SER A 277 29.45 2.46 -13.16
CA SER A 277 29.87 1.08 -12.89
C SER A 277 28.73 0.05 -12.82
N VAL A 278 27.48 0.50 -12.69
CA VAL A 278 26.28 -0.35 -12.69
C VAL A 278 25.94 -0.84 -14.11
N PHE A 279 26.33 -0.08 -15.14
CA PHE A 279 26.05 -0.42 -16.52
C PHE A 279 26.96 -1.55 -17.04
N LEU A 280 26.34 -2.49 -17.75
CA LEU A 280 27.01 -3.54 -18.49
C LEU A 280 27.23 -3.10 -19.94
N LYS A 281 28.27 -3.61 -20.60
CA LYS A 281 28.45 -3.38 -22.05
C LYS A 281 27.77 -4.50 -22.83
N ASN A 282 26.92 -4.14 -23.80
CA ASN A 282 26.32 -5.11 -24.71
C ASN A 282 27.33 -5.59 -25.79
N GLN A 283 26.92 -6.52 -26.66
CA GLN A 283 27.78 -7.04 -27.75
C GLN A 283 28.29 -5.96 -28.72
N LYS A 284 27.57 -4.83 -28.83
CA LYS A 284 27.95 -3.68 -29.65
C LYS A 284 28.75 -2.62 -28.88
N GLY A 285 29.04 -2.85 -27.59
CA GLY A 285 29.80 -1.96 -26.72
C GLY A 285 29.00 -0.83 -26.04
N PHE A 286 27.67 -0.77 -26.21
CA PHE A 286 26.83 0.26 -25.57
C PHE A 286 26.47 -0.11 -24.12
N PRO A 287 26.34 0.89 -23.22
CA PRO A 287 25.92 0.66 -21.84
C PRO A 287 24.47 0.20 -21.78
N VAL A 288 24.19 -0.83 -20.99
CA VAL A 288 22.86 -1.39 -20.74
C VAL A 288 22.75 -1.84 -19.28
N LEU A 289 21.56 -1.72 -18.71
CA LEU A 289 21.26 -2.27 -17.38
C LEU A 289 20.86 -3.74 -17.48
N SER A 290 21.11 -4.51 -16.43
CA SER A 290 20.65 -5.91 -16.35
C SER A 290 19.11 -5.99 -16.35
N LYS A 291 18.56 -7.17 -16.66
CA LYS A 291 17.10 -7.37 -16.64
C LYS A 291 16.47 -7.13 -15.28
N ALA A 292 17.17 -7.46 -14.19
CA ALA A 292 16.72 -7.19 -12.83
C ALA A 292 16.61 -5.68 -12.56
N HIS A 293 17.59 -4.88 -12.99
CA HIS A 293 17.53 -3.41 -12.88
C HIS A 293 16.41 -2.82 -13.73
N GLN A 294 16.23 -3.30 -14.97
CA GLN A 294 15.13 -2.86 -15.83
C GLN A 294 13.78 -3.12 -15.17
N ALA A 295 13.60 -4.29 -14.55
CA ALA A 295 12.36 -4.65 -13.84
C ALA A 295 12.12 -3.77 -12.60
N LEU A 296 13.15 -3.55 -11.78
CA LEU A 296 13.05 -2.68 -10.60
C LEU A 296 12.71 -1.24 -10.99
N ILE A 297 13.37 -0.68 -12.00
CA ILE A 297 13.08 0.67 -12.52
C ILE A 297 11.65 0.72 -13.05
N ALA A 298 11.23 -0.24 -13.88
CA ALA A 298 9.86 -0.27 -14.40
C ALA A 298 8.82 -0.30 -13.28
N LYS A 299 9.12 -0.96 -12.16
CA LYS A 299 8.25 -1.02 -10.99
C LYS A 299 8.17 0.32 -10.26
N LEU A 300 9.32 0.93 -9.96
CA LEU A 300 9.38 2.23 -9.29
C LEU A 300 8.74 3.34 -10.13
N MET A 301 8.85 3.26 -11.46
CA MET A 301 8.22 4.21 -12.38
C MET A 301 6.69 4.07 -12.48
N ARG A 302 6.10 3.04 -11.87
CA ARG A 302 4.64 2.90 -11.75
C ARG A 302 4.08 3.60 -10.52
N LEU A 303 4.91 3.97 -9.53
CA LEU A 303 4.48 4.67 -8.34
C LEU A 303 3.76 5.98 -8.71
N ARG A 304 2.89 6.46 -7.80
CA ARG A 304 2.17 7.72 -8.00
C ARG A 304 3.10 8.89 -8.31
N ASN A 305 4.19 8.95 -7.55
CA ASN A 305 5.27 9.90 -7.74
C ASN A 305 6.49 9.08 -8.17
N PRO A 306 6.70 8.86 -9.49
CA PRO A 306 7.85 8.09 -9.95
C PRO A 306 9.14 8.83 -9.59
N PRO A 307 10.18 8.12 -9.13
CA PRO A 307 11.44 8.77 -8.79
C PRO A 307 12.12 9.32 -10.03
N TRP A 308 12.84 10.42 -9.87
CA TRP A 308 13.76 10.93 -10.87
C TRP A 308 15.01 10.05 -10.91
N ILE A 309 15.69 10.01 -12.06
CA ILE A 309 16.93 9.25 -12.23
C ILE A 309 18.10 10.24 -12.24
N LEU A 310 19.13 9.98 -11.45
CA LEU A 310 20.37 10.72 -11.46
C LEU A 310 21.49 9.83 -12.00
N LEU A 311 22.04 10.17 -13.17
CA LEU A 311 23.20 9.49 -13.72
C LEU A 311 24.46 10.05 -13.05
N CYS A 312 25.19 9.19 -12.34
CA CYS A 312 26.38 9.58 -11.59
C CYS A 312 27.64 9.15 -12.32
N ASP A 313 28.57 10.10 -12.49
CA ASP A 313 29.93 9.88 -12.98
C ASP A 313 29.99 9.16 -14.35
N VAL A 314 29.03 9.49 -15.24
CA VAL A 314 28.89 8.90 -16.59
C VAL A 314 29.73 9.62 -17.67
N GLY A 315 30.64 10.51 -17.26
CA GLY A 315 31.44 11.38 -18.10
C GLY A 315 30.97 12.85 -18.07
N PRO A 316 31.74 13.80 -18.62
CA PRO A 316 31.35 15.20 -18.66
C PRO A 316 30.18 15.42 -19.64
N ILE A 317 29.43 16.49 -19.42
CA ILE A 317 28.37 16.91 -20.35
C ILE A 317 29.05 17.45 -21.63
N PRO A 318 28.60 17.04 -22.83
CA PRO A 318 29.21 17.49 -24.08
C PRO A 318 29.23 19.02 -24.19
N GLY A 319 30.39 19.57 -24.58
CA GLY A 319 30.57 21.02 -24.73
C GLY A 319 30.96 21.78 -23.45
N LEU A 320 31.03 21.10 -22.29
CA LEU A 320 31.58 21.66 -21.04
C LEU A 320 33.05 21.30 -20.79
N GLU A 321 33.70 20.64 -21.74
CA GLU A 321 35.14 20.36 -21.65
C GLU A 321 35.92 21.67 -21.61
N SER A 322 36.90 21.74 -20.71
CA SER A 322 37.68 22.91 -20.34
C SER A 322 38.10 23.76 -21.55
N ALA A 323 37.83 25.07 -21.47
CA ALA A 323 38.39 26.06 -22.40
C ALA A 323 39.93 26.04 -22.45
N ASP A 324 40.61 25.41 -21.48
CA ASP A 324 42.06 25.30 -21.41
C ASP A 324 42.71 24.35 -22.44
N ASP A 325 41.97 23.41 -23.04
CA ASP A 325 42.51 22.57 -24.13
C ASP A 325 42.32 23.21 -25.52
N SER A 326 41.67 24.37 -25.59
CA SER A 326 41.38 25.07 -26.85
C SER A 326 42.35 26.19 -27.21
N GLU A 327 43.32 26.53 -26.33
CA GLU A 327 44.31 27.59 -26.61
C GLU A 327 45.69 27.10 -27.10
N THR A 328 45.99 25.80 -27.10
CA THR A 328 47.27 25.30 -27.66
C THR A 328 47.21 24.70 -29.06
N ASN A 329 46.02 24.65 -29.69
CA ASN A 329 45.87 24.17 -31.07
C ASN A 329 45.07 25.09 -31.99
N GLN A 330 45.07 26.41 -31.76
CA GLN A 330 44.83 27.37 -32.85
C GLN A 330 46.10 27.54 -33.71
N THR A 331 46.54 26.45 -34.33
CA THR A 331 47.35 26.59 -35.55
C THR A 331 46.38 26.66 -36.71
N ASN A 332 46.50 27.73 -37.49
CA ASN A 332 45.80 27.94 -38.76
C ASN A 332 45.78 26.66 -39.61
N LEU A 333 44.65 25.96 -39.64
CA LEU A 333 44.44 24.87 -40.59
C LEU A 333 44.30 25.50 -41.97
N SER A 334 45.38 25.39 -42.76
CA SER A 334 45.33 25.71 -44.19
C SER A 334 44.30 24.80 -44.87
N GLY A 335 43.59 25.31 -45.88
CA GLY A 335 42.48 24.64 -46.56
C GLY A 335 42.80 23.35 -47.34
N LYS A 336 43.83 22.59 -46.94
CA LYS A 336 44.20 21.28 -47.47
C LYS A 336 43.94 20.10 -46.52
N ASP A 337 43.53 20.34 -45.27
CA ASP A 337 43.21 19.30 -44.29
C ASP A 337 41.71 19.10 -44.06
N TYR A 338 40.88 19.30 -45.09
CA TYR A 338 39.52 18.75 -45.08
C TYR A 338 39.58 17.27 -45.47
N PRO A 339 39.07 16.34 -44.64
CA PRO A 339 39.00 14.93 -45.02
C PRO A 339 38.14 14.80 -46.28
N SER A 340 38.63 14.05 -47.26
CA SER A 340 37.86 13.73 -48.47
C SER A 340 36.53 13.06 -48.08
N LEU A 341 35.47 13.28 -48.88
CA LEU A 341 34.15 12.63 -48.71
C LEU A 341 34.26 11.09 -48.54
N SER A 342 35.31 10.49 -49.11
CA SER A 342 35.67 9.08 -48.97
C SER A 342 36.24 8.69 -47.59
N GLN A 343 36.99 9.58 -46.91
CA GLN A 343 37.53 9.33 -45.56
C GLN A 343 36.47 9.55 -44.46
N ALA A 344 35.49 10.43 -44.69
CA ALA A 344 34.34 10.61 -43.80
C ALA A 344 33.33 9.45 -43.88
N ALA A 345 33.39 8.63 -44.94
CA ALA A 345 32.47 7.50 -45.15
C ALA A 345 32.91 6.21 -44.43
N THR A 346 34.19 6.02 -44.11
CA THR A 346 34.73 4.77 -43.57
C THR A 346 34.75 4.67 -42.04
N ASN A 347 34.50 5.76 -41.31
CA ASN A 347 34.58 5.82 -39.83
C ASN A 347 33.27 6.23 -39.14
N LYS A 348 32.10 5.84 -39.67
CA LYS A 348 30.83 5.98 -38.94
C LYS A 348 30.64 4.84 -37.92
N LYS A 349 31.49 4.78 -36.89
CA LYS A 349 30.94 4.40 -35.58
C LYS A 349 30.14 5.63 -35.16
N HIS A 350 28.81 5.54 -35.21
CA HIS A 350 27.94 6.56 -34.61
C HIS A 350 28.36 6.74 -33.15
N HIS A 351 29.14 7.79 -32.86
CA HIS A 351 29.55 8.12 -31.51
C HIS A 351 28.42 8.92 -30.89
N ASP A 352 27.68 8.27 -30.00
CA ASP A 352 26.70 8.91 -29.14
C ASP A 352 27.48 9.58 -27.99
N PRO A 353 27.41 10.91 -27.83
CA PRO A 353 28.16 11.63 -26.80
C PRO A 353 27.55 11.42 -25.40
N THR A 354 26.30 10.93 -25.30
CA THR A 354 25.60 10.68 -24.03
C THR A 354 25.00 9.26 -23.99
N PRO A 355 25.81 8.20 -24.11
CA PRO A 355 25.31 6.85 -24.37
C PRO A 355 24.45 6.28 -23.22
N HIS A 356 24.75 6.66 -21.97
CA HIS A 356 23.97 6.25 -20.80
C HIS A 356 22.57 6.90 -20.77
N LEU A 357 22.49 8.18 -21.10
CA LEU A 357 21.23 8.92 -21.21
C LEU A 357 20.37 8.37 -22.34
N SER A 358 20.95 8.17 -23.53
CA SER A 358 20.25 7.60 -24.69
C SER A 358 19.68 6.22 -24.38
N TYR A 359 20.42 5.38 -23.63
CA TYR A 359 19.90 4.09 -23.17
C TYR A 359 18.69 4.24 -22.24
N LEU A 360 18.72 5.15 -21.26
CA LEU A 360 17.58 5.37 -20.37
C LEU A 360 16.35 5.95 -21.10
N ARG A 361 16.56 6.86 -22.05
CA ARG A 361 15.48 7.37 -22.92
C ARG A 361 14.89 6.24 -23.78
N ASN A 362 15.72 5.31 -24.26
CA ASN A 362 15.21 4.11 -24.93
C ASN A 362 14.44 3.17 -23.99
N LEU A 363 14.89 3.04 -22.73
CA LEU A 363 14.22 2.25 -21.71
C LEU A 363 12.85 2.85 -21.35
N GLN A 364 12.73 4.18 -21.31
CA GLN A 364 11.45 4.90 -21.12
C GLN A 364 10.44 4.54 -22.22
N GLN A 365 10.86 4.55 -23.49
CA GLN A 365 9.98 4.19 -24.61
C GLN A 365 9.55 2.72 -24.61
N ARG A 366 10.28 1.85 -23.90
CA ARG A 366 10.02 0.41 -23.81
C ARG A 366 9.34 0.00 -22.51
N GLN A 367 8.80 0.96 -21.75
CA GLN A 367 8.06 0.63 -20.53
C GLN A 367 6.82 -0.22 -20.84
N PRO A 368 6.49 -1.23 -20.02
CA PRO A 368 5.28 -2.01 -20.23
C PRO A 368 4.03 -1.16 -20.07
N ALA A 369 3.00 -1.42 -20.87
CA ALA A 369 1.71 -0.75 -20.75
C ALA A 369 1.06 -1.02 -19.38
N ARG A 370 0.31 -0.03 -18.88
CA ARG A 370 -0.48 -0.18 -17.64
C ARG A 370 -1.58 -1.22 -17.81
N THR A 371 -1.81 -2.01 -16.77
CA THR A 371 -2.96 -2.92 -16.64
C THR A 371 -4.28 -2.15 -16.54
N PRO A 372 -5.45 -2.78 -16.74
CA PRO A 372 -6.75 -2.12 -16.61
C PRO A 372 -6.95 -1.44 -15.24
N ILE A 373 -6.58 -2.12 -14.14
CA ILE A 373 -6.69 -1.57 -12.79
C ILE A 373 -5.74 -0.39 -12.56
N GLU A 374 -4.52 -0.43 -13.12
CA GLU A 374 -3.57 0.69 -13.04
C GLU A 374 -4.06 1.91 -13.82
N ARG A 375 -4.71 1.72 -14.99
CA ARG A 375 -5.29 2.81 -15.77
C ARG A 375 -6.49 3.43 -15.08
N PHE A 376 -7.36 2.61 -14.50
CA PHE A 376 -8.52 3.07 -13.74
C PHE A 376 -8.10 3.78 -12.46
N GLY A 377 -7.09 3.27 -11.78
CA GLY A 377 -6.60 3.79 -10.51
C GLY A 377 -5.64 4.98 -10.59
N VAL A 378 -5.37 5.53 -11.79
CA VAL A 378 -4.53 6.74 -11.93
C VAL A 378 -5.11 7.87 -11.08
N GLY A 379 -4.30 8.39 -10.16
CA GLY A 379 -4.68 9.43 -9.20
C GLY A 379 -5.17 8.90 -7.85
N TYR A 380 -5.58 7.63 -7.78
CA TYR A 380 -6.04 6.96 -6.56
C TYR A 380 -4.96 6.16 -5.84
N GLN A 381 -3.77 6.03 -6.43
CA GLN A 381 -2.65 5.32 -5.81
C GLN A 381 -2.26 5.95 -4.47
N ASP A 382 -2.27 5.14 -3.43
CA ASP A 382 -2.03 5.53 -2.04
C ASP A 382 -2.89 6.73 -1.59
N TYR A 383 -4.08 6.92 -2.15
CA TYR A 383 -5.00 7.98 -1.75
C TYR A 383 -6.01 7.44 -0.73
N LEU A 384 -5.99 8.00 0.48
CA LEU A 384 -6.89 7.65 1.58
C LEU A 384 -8.32 8.11 1.28
N GLN A 385 -9.26 7.17 1.20
CA GLN A 385 -10.69 7.45 1.01
C GLN A 385 -11.49 6.85 2.16
N ALA A 386 -12.50 7.57 2.64
CA ALA A 386 -13.44 6.99 3.59
C ALA A 386 -14.22 5.85 2.91
N PRO A 387 -14.40 4.68 3.56
CA PRO A 387 -15.30 3.64 3.07
C PRO A 387 -16.70 4.18 2.87
N LEU A 388 -17.37 3.74 1.81
CA LEU A 388 -18.75 4.14 1.55
C LEU A 388 -19.67 3.57 2.64
N GLN A 389 -20.78 4.26 2.88
CA GLN A 389 -21.82 3.85 3.84
C GLN A 389 -23.21 3.92 3.19
N PRO A 390 -23.51 3.07 2.18
CA PRO A 390 -24.73 3.18 1.38
C PRO A 390 -26.02 2.98 2.19
N LEU A 391 -25.94 2.28 3.33
CA LEU A 391 -27.08 2.10 4.22
C LEU A 391 -27.49 3.43 4.88
N THR A 392 -26.53 4.24 5.31
CA THR A 392 -26.76 5.50 6.03
C THR A 392 -26.89 6.68 5.07
N VAL A 393 -26.15 6.68 3.97
CA VAL A 393 -26.08 7.79 3.01
C VAL A 393 -26.60 7.35 1.64
N ASN A 394 -27.45 8.16 1.02
CA ASN A 394 -27.87 7.92 -0.36
C ASN A 394 -26.73 8.30 -1.31
N LEU A 395 -26.27 7.35 -2.11
CA LEU A 395 -25.17 7.56 -3.05
C LEU A 395 -25.56 8.48 -4.21
N GLU A 396 -24.57 9.22 -4.70
CA GLU A 396 -24.70 10.07 -5.89
C GLU A 396 -24.59 9.25 -7.18
N SER A 397 -25.12 9.81 -8.28
CA SER A 397 -25.13 9.13 -9.58
C SER A 397 -23.72 8.77 -10.10
N ILE A 398 -22.73 9.63 -9.83
CA ILE A 398 -21.35 9.39 -10.25
C ILE A 398 -20.76 8.15 -9.57
N THR A 399 -21.10 7.92 -8.29
CA THR A 399 -20.64 6.73 -7.54
C THR A 399 -21.17 5.45 -8.18
N TYR A 400 -22.46 5.42 -8.56
CA TYR A 400 -23.02 4.28 -9.29
C TYR A 400 -22.36 4.08 -10.67
N GLU A 401 -22.04 5.17 -11.38
CA GLU A 401 -21.36 5.07 -12.68
C GLU A 401 -19.98 4.44 -12.57
N VAL A 402 -19.24 4.76 -11.50
CA VAL A 402 -17.96 4.14 -11.22
C VAL A 402 -18.11 2.63 -10.99
N PHE A 403 -19.13 2.21 -10.21
CA PHE A 403 -19.41 0.78 -10.01
C PHE A 403 -19.77 0.05 -11.31
N GLU A 404 -20.57 0.70 -12.16
CA GLU A 404 -21.06 0.13 -13.42
C GLU A 404 -19.99 0.02 -14.51
N LYS A 405 -18.84 0.69 -14.34
CA LYS A 405 -17.69 0.58 -15.25
C LYS A 405 -16.96 -0.75 -15.13
N ASP A 406 -17.21 -1.54 -14.08
CA ASP A 406 -16.63 -2.87 -13.93
C ASP A 406 -17.45 -3.94 -14.68
N PRO A 407 -16.95 -4.48 -15.81
CA PRO A 407 -17.68 -5.50 -16.55
C PRO A 407 -17.65 -6.87 -15.87
N VAL A 408 -16.56 -7.18 -15.14
CA VAL A 408 -16.29 -8.48 -14.54
C VAL A 408 -17.29 -8.75 -13.43
N LYS A 409 -17.51 -7.78 -12.54
CA LYS A 409 -18.47 -7.92 -11.43
C LYS A 409 -19.84 -8.38 -11.91
N TYR A 410 -20.47 -7.63 -12.81
CA TYR A 410 -21.84 -7.92 -13.24
C TYR A 410 -21.96 -9.16 -14.13
N GLU A 411 -20.91 -9.51 -14.87
CA GLU A 411 -20.86 -10.76 -15.62
C GLU A 411 -20.82 -11.97 -14.67
N TRP A 412 -20.06 -11.91 -13.58
CA TRP A 412 -20.00 -12.98 -12.59
C TRP A 412 -21.33 -13.18 -11.86
N TYR A 413 -22.01 -12.08 -11.52
CA TYR A 413 -23.37 -12.15 -10.99
C TYR A 413 -24.36 -12.75 -12.00
N GLU A 414 -24.28 -12.39 -13.28
CA GLU A 414 -25.13 -13.00 -14.33
C GLU A 414 -24.92 -14.51 -14.41
N ARG A 415 -23.66 -14.96 -14.42
CA ARG A 415 -23.31 -16.39 -14.43
C ARG A 415 -23.82 -17.11 -13.17
N ALA A 416 -23.69 -16.49 -12.00
CA ALA A 416 -24.16 -17.06 -10.74
C ALA A 416 -25.68 -17.24 -10.72
N ILE A 417 -26.43 -16.23 -11.17
CA ILE A 417 -27.88 -16.29 -11.29
C ILE A 417 -28.30 -17.36 -12.31
N ALA A 418 -27.66 -17.38 -13.49
CA ALA A 418 -27.97 -18.35 -14.54
C ALA A 418 -27.72 -19.79 -14.07
N LYS A 419 -26.61 -20.03 -13.36
CA LYS A 419 -26.30 -21.33 -12.76
C LYS A 419 -27.32 -21.72 -11.69
N ALA A 420 -27.67 -20.81 -10.78
CA ALA A 420 -28.67 -21.07 -9.74
C ALA A 420 -30.05 -21.42 -10.33
N LEU A 421 -30.45 -20.75 -11.41
CA LEU A 421 -31.70 -21.05 -12.12
C LEU A 421 -31.66 -22.42 -12.83
N LYS A 422 -30.56 -22.75 -13.52
CA LYS A 422 -30.35 -24.07 -14.15
C LYS A 422 -30.41 -25.18 -13.10
N ASP A 423 -29.69 -25.03 -11.99
CA ASP A 423 -29.69 -25.98 -10.88
C ASP A 423 -31.09 -26.10 -10.24
N TRP A 424 -31.87 -25.03 -10.19
CA TRP A 424 -33.25 -25.05 -9.70
C TRP A 424 -34.15 -25.92 -10.58
N ALA A 425 -34.05 -25.75 -11.91
CA ALA A 425 -34.81 -26.49 -12.90
C ALA A 425 -34.38 -27.97 -12.96
N ASP A 426 -33.07 -28.23 -13.03
CA ASP A 426 -32.51 -29.59 -13.13
C ASP A 426 -32.85 -30.44 -11.91
N GLN A 427 -32.82 -29.84 -10.72
CA GLN A 427 -33.16 -30.50 -9.46
C GLN A 427 -34.68 -30.52 -9.20
N LYS A 428 -35.50 -29.94 -10.09
CA LYS A 428 -36.97 -29.85 -9.97
C LYS A 428 -37.42 -29.28 -8.63
N LYS A 429 -36.73 -28.24 -8.14
CA LYS A 429 -37.08 -27.60 -6.86
C LYS A 429 -38.45 -26.93 -6.96
N PRO A 430 -39.31 -27.05 -5.94
CA PRO A 430 -40.60 -26.38 -5.92
C PRO A 430 -40.41 -24.85 -5.91
N THR A 431 -41.25 -24.13 -6.64
CA THR A 431 -41.23 -22.66 -6.70
C THR A 431 -42.24 -22.04 -5.74
N SER A 432 -41.93 -20.86 -5.22
CA SER A 432 -42.83 -20.13 -4.32
C SER A 432 -43.99 -19.43 -5.06
N HIS A 433 -43.88 -19.23 -6.38
CA HIS A 433 -44.97 -18.69 -7.19
C HIS A 433 -45.99 -19.79 -7.55
N PRO A 434 -47.31 -19.52 -7.47
CA PRO A 434 -48.37 -20.48 -7.84
C PRO A 434 -48.28 -20.98 -9.29
N ASP A 435 -47.89 -20.11 -10.22
CA ASP A 435 -47.75 -20.44 -11.66
C ASP A 435 -46.45 -21.20 -12.01
N GLY A 436 -45.65 -21.65 -11.03
CA GLY A 436 -44.42 -22.39 -11.30
C GLY A 436 -43.19 -21.53 -11.64
N LYS A 437 -43.29 -20.19 -11.50
CA LYS A 437 -42.18 -19.25 -11.74
C LYS A 437 -41.28 -19.13 -10.52
N VAL A 438 -39.98 -18.99 -10.74
CA VAL A 438 -39.03 -18.73 -9.64
C VAL A 438 -39.18 -17.28 -9.19
N ILE A 439 -39.42 -17.03 -7.91
CA ILE A 439 -39.48 -15.66 -7.38
C ILE A 439 -38.06 -15.19 -7.08
N LEU A 440 -37.57 -14.21 -7.84
CA LEU A 440 -36.24 -13.64 -7.68
C LEU A 440 -36.34 -12.21 -7.17
N ALA A 441 -35.63 -11.87 -6.09
CA ALA A 441 -35.57 -10.51 -5.56
C ALA A 441 -34.15 -9.96 -5.62
N VAL A 442 -33.97 -8.82 -6.29
CA VAL A 442 -32.75 -8.00 -6.21
C VAL A 442 -32.95 -6.97 -5.09
N VAL A 443 -32.21 -7.11 -3.99
CA VAL A 443 -32.29 -6.22 -2.82
C VAL A 443 -31.09 -5.29 -2.78
N GLY A 444 -31.35 -3.97 -2.74
CA GLY A 444 -30.33 -2.95 -3.02
C GLY A 444 -30.07 -2.82 -4.52
N ALA A 445 -31.13 -2.58 -5.31
CA ALA A 445 -31.06 -2.62 -6.77
C ALA A 445 -30.23 -1.49 -7.42
N GLY A 446 -29.94 -0.40 -6.69
CA GLY A 446 -29.22 0.76 -7.20
C GLY A 446 -29.88 1.33 -8.45
N ARG A 447 -29.09 1.55 -9.51
CA ARG A 447 -29.60 1.98 -10.83
C ARG A 447 -30.10 0.82 -11.72
N GLY A 448 -30.14 -0.41 -11.20
CA GLY A 448 -30.68 -1.58 -11.87
C GLY A 448 -29.75 -2.43 -12.77
N PRO A 449 -28.40 -2.38 -12.68
CA PRO A 449 -27.56 -3.27 -13.49
C PRO A 449 -27.83 -4.75 -13.16
N LEU A 450 -27.94 -5.12 -11.87
CA LEU A 450 -28.25 -6.51 -11.47
C LEU A 450 -29.65 -6.96 -11.88
N VAL A 451 -30.64 -6.06 -11.88
CA VAL A 451 -31.99 -6.34 -12.38
C VAL A 451 -31.93 -6.74 -13.86
N THR A 452 -31.17 -5.97 -14.64
CA THR A 452 -30.96 -6.25 -16.07
C THR A 452 -30.20 -7.58 -16.28
N ARG A 453 -29.18 -7.85 -15.47
CA ARG A 453 -28.42 -9.12 -15.50
C ARG A 453 -29.28 -10.32 -15.12
N ALA A 454 -30.16 -10.19 -14.13
CA ALA A 454 -31.08 -11.25 -13.72
C ALA A 454 -32.06 -11.64 -14.84
N LEU A 455 -32.62 -10.66 -15.56
CA LEU A 455 -33.48 -10.90 -16.72
C LEU A 455 -32.75 -11.64 -17.85
N LYS A 456 -31.49 -11.26 -18.11
CA LYS A 456 -30.64 -11.95 -19.10
C LYS A 456 -30.34 -13.39 -18.68
N ALA A 457 -29.94 -13.59 -17.43
CA ALA A 457 -29.65 -14.90 -16.86
C ALA A 457 -30.88 -15.84 -16.92
N SER A 458 -32.07 -15.32 -16.64
CA SER A 458 -33.33 -16.08 -16.78
C SER A 458 -33.60 -16.50 -18.23
N ALA A 459 -33.41 -15.59 -19.19
CA ALA A 459 -33.56 -15.90 -20.60
C ALA A 459 -32.53 -16.94 -21.08
N GLU A 460 -31.28 -16.86 -20.62
CA GLU A 460 -30.22 -17.82 -20.93
C GLU A 460 -30.48 -19.20 -20.31
N ALA A 461 -30.96 -19.23 -19.06
CA ALA A 461 -31.28 -20.47 -18.36
C ALA A 461 -32.56 -21.15 -18.87
N GLY A 462 -33.43 -20.41 -19.59
CA GLY A 462 -34.74 -20.91 -20.01
C GLY A 462 -35.72 -21.11 -18.84
N VAL A 463 -35.51 -20.41 -17.73
CA VAL A 463 -36.34 -20.51 -16.51
C VAL A 463 -37.08 -19.20 -16.32
N GLU A 464 -38.42 -19.24 -16.29
CA GLU A 464 -39.23 -18.05 -16.04
C GLU A 464 -39.11 -17.57 -14.59
N ILE A 465 -38.92 -16.25 -14.43
CA ILE A 465 -38.82 -15.60 -13.13
C ILE A 465 -39.94 -14.57 -12.92
N ASP A 466 -40.37 -14.41 -11.68
CA ASP A 466 -41.09 -13.22 -11.20
C ASP A 466 -40.09 -12.32 -10.46
N LEU A 467 -39.72 -11.19 -11.06
CA LEU A 467 -38.59 -10.37 -10.62
C LEU A 467 -39.04 -9.18 -9.77
N TRP A 468 -38.50 -9.08 -8.56
CA TRP A 468 -38.73 -7.99 -7.62
C TRP A 468 -37.43 -7.17 -7.45
N ALA A 469 -37.53 -5.85 -7.50
CA ALA A 469 -36.39 -4.95 -7.25
C ALA A 469 -36.69 -4.03 -6.07
N VAL A 470 -35.92 -4.19 -4.99
CA VAL A 470 -36.08 -3.44 -3.73
C VAL A 470 -34.96 -2.41 -3.60
N GLU A 471 -35.31 -1.14 -3.43
CA GLU A 471 -34.34 -0.05 -3.29
C GLU A 471 -34.87 1.01 -2.32
N LYS A 472 -34.00 1.50 -1.42
CA LYS A 472 -34.36 2.55 -0.45
C LYS A 472 -34.09 3.96 -0.98
N ASN A 473 -33.05 4.12 -1.80
CA ASN A 473 -32.63 5.40 -2.33
C ASN A 473 -33.67 5.90 -3.33
N GLN A 474 -34.44 6.91 -2.92
CA GLN A 474 -35.50 7.50 -3.73
C GLN A 474 -35.01 7.97 -5.10
N ASN A 475 -33.79 8.51 -5.19
CA ASN A 475 -33.23 9.01 -6.44
C ASN A 475 -32.96 7.88 -7.43
N ALA A 476 -32.38 6.78 -6.96
CA ALA A 476 -32.14 5.59 -7.76
C ALA A 476 -33.47 4.93 -8.17
N PHE A 477 -34.46 4.91 -7.27
CA PHE A 477 -35.78 4.34 -7.51
C PHE A 477 -36.52 5.00 -8.69
N VAL A 478 -36.42 6.33 -8.84
CA VAL A 478 -36.98 7.06 -9.99
C VAL A 478 -36.40 6.54 -11.32
N LEU A 479 -35.11 6.21 -11.35
CA LEU A 479 -34.49 5.63 -12.54
C LEU A 479 -34.96 4.19 -12.79
N LEU A 480 -35.13 3.38 -11.74
CA LEU A 480 -35.68 2.03 -11.86
C LEU A 480 -37.09 2.04 -12.45
N GLN A 481 -37.95 3.00 -12.07
CA GLN A 481 -39.28 3.17 -12.66
C GLN A 481 -39.19 3.39 -14.18
N ARG A 482 -38.31 4.30 -14.61
CA ARG A 482 -38.09 4.56 -16.04
C ARG A 482 -37.54 3.33 -16.76
N HIS A 483 -36.59 2.60 -16.17
CA HIS A 483 -36.07 1.37 -16.76
C HIS A 483 -37.13 0.28 -16.88
N ASN A 484 -38.03 0.17 -15.90
CA ASN A 484 -39.12 -0.79 -15.98
C ASN A 484 -40.07 -0.49 -17.14
N GLU A 485 -40.40 0.78 -17.36
CA GLU A 485 -41.24 1.21 -18.48
C GLU A 485 -40.55 1.05 -19.84
N THR A 486 -39.28 1.43 -19.95
CA THR A 486 -38.58 1.59 -21.24
C THR A 486 -37.73 0.39 -21.65
N LEU A 487 -37.15 -0.34 -20.69
CA LEU A 487 -36.17 -1.40 -20.94
C LEU A 487 -36.70 -2.78 -20.54
N TRP A 488 -37.37 -2.89 -19.39
CA TRP A 488 -37.81 -4.19 -18.86
C TRP A 488 -39.26 -4.54 -19.25
N GLY A 489 -39.99 -3.63 -19.89
CA GLY A 489 -41.32 -3.87 -20.43
C GLY A 489 -42.38 -4.15 -19.36
N GLY A 490 -42.27 -3.51 -18.20
CA GLY A 490 -43.17 -3.67 -17.06
C GLY A 490 -43.09 -5.03 -16.37
N LYS A 491 -42.06 -5.84 -16.67
CA LYS A 491 -41.89 -7.20 -16.13
C LYS A 491 -41.34 -7.24 -14.69
N VAL A 492 -40.90 -6.11 -14.15
CA VAL A 492 -40.27 -6.05 -12.82
C VAL A 492 -41.21 -5.38 -11.83
N THR A 493 -41.39 -5.99 -10.66
CA THR A 493 -42.12 -5.38 -9.55
C THR A 493 -41.18 -4.53 -8.71
N LEU A 494 -41.39 -3.21 -8.70
CA LEU A 494 -40.53 -2.26 -7.98
C LEU A 494 -41.05 -1.99 -6.57
N VAL A 495 -40.15 -2.01 -5.59
CA VAL A 495 -40.44 -1.76 -4.17
C VAL A 495 -39.51 -0.67 -3.63
N GLN A 496 -40.08 0.49 -3.30
CA GLN A 496 -39.33 1.55 -2.63
C GLN A 496 -39.36 1.31 -1.11
N SER A 497 -38.33 0.65 -0.58
CA SER A 497 -38.24 0.32 0.84
C SER A 497 -36.81 0.01 1.24
N ASP A 498 -36.49 0.25 2.51
CA ASP A 498 -35.42 -0.50 3.15
C ASP A 498 -35.79 -1.99 3.15
N MET A 499 -34.87 -2.85 2.71
CA MET A 499 -35.13 -4.29 2.61
C MET A 499 -35.50 -4.92 3.97
N ARG A 500 -34.95 -4.39 5.07
CA ARG A 500 -35.22 -4.85 6.44
C ARG A 500 -36.67 -4.56 6.89
N SER A 501 -37.36 -3.67 6.18
CA SER A 501 -38.76 -3.33 6.43
C SER A 501 -39.72 -3.95 5.41
N TRP A 502 -39.20 -4.57 4.35
CA TRP A 502 -40.02 -5.17 3.30
C TRP A 502 -40.79 -6.38 3.84
N LYS A 503 -42.07 -6.50 3.47
CA LYS A 503 -42.95 -7.59 3.91
C LYS A 503 -42.97 -8.80 2.98
N GLY A 504 -42.08 -8.82 1.99
CA GLY A 504 -41.99 -9.86 0.99
C GLY A 504 -42.95 -9.71 -0.19
N PRO A 505 -42.82 -10.61 -1.17
CA PRO A 505 -43.57 -10.58 -2.41
C PRO A 505 -45.05 -10.91 -2.18
N ARG A 506 -45.90 -10.34 -3.03
CA ARG A 506 -47.35 -10.53 -3.03
C ARG A 506 -47.80 -10.97 -4.41
N VAL A 507 -48.34 -12.18 -4.48
CA VAL A 507 -48.74 -12.82 -5.75
C VAL A 507 -50.25 -13.02 -5.78
N ARG A 508 -50.85 -12.98 -6.98
CA ARG A 508 -52.29 -13.26 -7.14
C ARG A 508 -52.52 -14.77 -7.12
N ARG A 509 -53.50 -15.21 -6.33
CA ARG A 509 -53.95 -16.61 -6.33
C ARG A 509 -54.91 -16.83 -7.50
N GLN A 510 -54.66 -17.84 -8.33
CA GLN A 510 -55.68 -18.34 -9.25
C GLN A 510 -56.65 -19.26 -8.48
N ALA A 511 -57.95 -19.12 -8.73
CA ALA A 511 -58.95 -20.04 -8.20
C ALA A 511 -58.76 -21.41 -8.88
N ALA A 512 -58.52 -22.46 -8.09
CA ALA A 512 -58.42 -23.82 -8.60
C ALA A 512 -59.72 -24.20 -9.33
N GLN A 513 -59.60 -24.67 -10.58
CA GLN A 513 -60.72 -25.25 -11.30
C GLN A 513 -61.14 -26.57 -10.65
N GLY A 514 -62.32 -26.53 -10.04
CA GLY A 514 -63.20 -27.60 -9.53
C GLY A 514 -62.70 -29.04 -9.49
N SER A 515 -62.51 -29.56 -8.27
CA SER A 515 -62.80 -30.95 -7.93
C SER A 515 -64.13 -31.00 -7.17
N GLN A 516 -65.09 -31.76 -7.69
CA GLN A 516 -66.41 -31.99 -7.11
C GLN A 516 -66.33 -32.35 -5.61
N GLU A 517 -67.03 -31.61 -4.76
CA GLU A 517 -67.29 -32.04 -3.39
C GLU A 517 -68.36 -33.14 -3.37
N PRO A 518 -68.18 -34.22 -2.59
CA PRO A 518 -69.25 -35.14 -2.29
C PRO A 518 -70.12 -34.58 -1.16
N VAL A 519 -71.42 -34.65 -1.39
CA VAL A 519 -72.51 -34.39 -0.44
C VAL A 519 -72.30 -35.17 0.85
N GLY A 520 -72.40 -34.49 2.00
CA GLY A 520 -72.40 -35.09 3.33
C GLY A 520 -73.14 -34.21 4.33
N GLU A 521 -74.36 -34.61 4.68
CA GLU A 521 -75.20 -34.04 5.73
C GLU A 521 -74.54 -34.11 7.12
N SER A 522 -74.70 -33.07 7.94
CA SER A 522 -75.07 -33.23 9.36
C SER A 522 -75.47 -31.90 10.01
N LEU A 523 -76.73 -31.85 10.48
CA LEU A 523 -77.23 -31.34 11.77
C LEU A 523 -76.58 -30.03 12.29
N GLY A 524 -77.25 -28.87 12.27
CA GLY A 524 -78.49 -28.63 13.00
C GLY A 524 -78.23 -28.54 14.50
N ILE A 525 -77.86 -27.36 15.00
CA ILE A 525 -78.22 -26.78 16.31
C ILE A 525 -77.89 -25.28 16.28
N GLU A 526 -78.88 -24.53 16.74
CA GLU A 526 -78.98 -23.08 16.83
C GLU A 526 -78.03 -22.50 17.90
N ASP A 527 -77.56 -21.27 17.70
CA ASP A 527 -77.75 -20.25 18.74
C ASP A 527 -77.76 -18.84 18.14
N SER A 528 -78.95 -18.26 18.24
CA SER A 528 -79.29 -16.89 17.93
C SER A 528 -78.71 -15.97 19.01
N LEU A 529 -78.21 -14.79 18.61
CA LEU A 529 -78.56 -13.47 19.18
C LEU A 529 -77.53 -12.44 18.69
N LEU A 530 -77.99 -11.49 17.86
CA LEU A 530 -77.88 -10.03 18.10
C LEU A 530 -78.28 -9.23 16.85
N TYR A 531 -79.54 -8.84 16.85
CA TYR A 531 -80.09 -7.51 16.50
C TYR A 531 -79.56 -6.77 15.26
N THR A 532 -80.45 -6.64 14.26
CA THR A 532 -80.37 -5.65 13.17
C THR A 532 -81.34 -4.49 13.42
N PRO A 533 -81.01 -3.24 13.04
CA PRO A 533 -82.01 -2.22 12.75
C PRO A 533 -82.21 -2.09 11.23
N LYS A 534 -83.46 -2.29 10.80
CA LYS A 534 -83.95 -2.02 9.46
C LYS A 534 -83.93 -0.52 9.14
N LYS A 535 -83.66 -0.16 7.88
CA LYS A 535 -84.10 1.11 7.30
C LYS A 535 -84.58 0.93 5.85
N GLY A 536 -85.90 1.02 5.70
CA GLY A 536 -86.67 1.73 4.66
C GLY A 536 -86.39 1.50 3.17
N GLU A 537 -87.38 0.91 2.51
CA GLU A 537 -87.61 0.93 1.05
C GLU A 537 -88.08 2.30 0.57
N ASN A 538 -87.50 2.80 -0.53
CA ASN A 538 -88.14 3.45 -1.70
C ASN A 538 -87.14 4.37 -2.42
N ASP A 539 -86.52 3.90 -3.52
CA ASP A 539 -86.57 4.60 -4.82
C ASP A 539 -86.05 3.70 -5.98
N PRO A 540 -86.63 3.79 -7.20
CA PRO A 540 -86.46 2.84 -8.29
C PRO A 540 -85.37 3.30 -9.28
N GLY A 541 -84.53 2.36 -9.74
CA GLY A 541 -83.52 2.69 -10.75
C GLY A 541 -82.49 1.60 -10.94
N ARG A 542 -82.93 0.43 -11.41
CA ARG A 542 -82.04 -0.67 -11.84
C ARG A 542 -81.42 -0.30 -13.19
N ALA A 543 -80.31 0.43 -13.17
CA ALA A 543 -79.34 0.38 -14.26
C ALA A 543 -78.40 -0.79 -14.00
N SER A 544 -78.25 -1.67 -14.98
CA SER A 544 -77.37 -2.84 -14.95
C SER A 544 -75.90 -2.39 -14.94
N GLU A 545 -75.26 -2.37 -13.77
CA GLU A 545 -73.81 -2.41 -13.70
C GLU A 545 -73.36 -3.84 -13.92
N PHE A 546 -72.73 -4.08 -15.08
CA PHE A 546 -71.81 -5.20 -15.25
C PHE A 546 -70.75 -5.07 -14.15
N SER A 547 -70.83 -5.92 -13.14
CA SER A 547 -69.77 -6.03 -12.14
C SER A 547 -68.54 -6.63 -12.83
N ASP A 548 -67.52 -5.81 -13.07
CA ASP A 548 -66.17 -6.30 -13.33
C ASP A 548 -65.79 -7.36 -12.27
N PRO A 549 -65.14 -8.47 -12.64
CA PRO A 549 -64.76 -9.49 -11.68
C PRO A 549 -63.81 -8.85 -10.64
N LYS A 550 -64.23 -8.89 -9.36
CA LYS A 550 -63.38 -8.48 -8.22
C LYS A 550 -62.02 -9.16 -8.34
N PRO A 551 -60.89 -8.42 -8.36
CA PRO A 551 -59.57 -9.02 -8.43
C PRO A 551 -59.34 -9.93 -7.22
N SER A 552 -58.82 -11.13 -7.46
CA SER A 552 -58.49 -12.09 -6.39
C SER A 552 -57.51 -11.47 -5.39
N PRO A 553 -57.63 -11.78 -4.08
CA PRO A 553 -56.78 -11.19 -3.06
C PRO A 553 -55.31 -11.61 -3.27
N LEU A 554 -54.40 -10.64 -3.14
CA LEU A 554 -52.96 -10.87 -3.14
C LEU A 554 -52.55 -11.63 -1.88
N THR A 555 -51.79 -12.71 -2.03
CA THR A 555 -51.26 -13.52 -0.93
C THR A 555 -49.76 -13.34 -0.80
N HIS A 556 -49.25 -13.27 0.43
CA HIS A 556 -47.82 -13.28 0.71
C HIS A 556 -47.22 -14.64 0.35
N THR A 557 -46.02 -14.63 -0.23
CA THR A 557 -45.24 -15.83 -0.54
C THR A 557 -43.75 -15.59 -0.23
N HIS A 558 -42.92 -16.62 -0.39
CA HIS A 558 -41.48 -16.56 -0.17
C HIS A 558 -40.72 -16.18 -1.44
N VAL A 559 -39.49 -15.69 -1.25
CA VAL A 559 -38.51 -15.48 -2.33
C VAL A 559 -37.69 -16.75 -2.49
N ASP A 560 -37.55 -17.23 -3.72
CA ASP A 560 -36.78 -18.43 -4.05
C ASP A 560 -35.28 -18.10 -4.17
N ILE A 561 -34.95 -16.97 -4.81
CA ILE A 561 -33.57 -16.50 -4.98
C ILE A 561 -33.47 -15.03 -4.60
N VAL A 562 -32.66 -14.69 -3.60
CA VAL A 562 -32.28 -13.31 -3.27
C VAL A 562 -30.92 -13.00 -3.88
N VAL A 563 -30.81 -11.84 -4.52
CA VAL A 563 -29.56 -11.32 -5.09
C VAL A 563 -29.26 -9.96 -4.48
N SER A 564 -28.04 -9.76 -4.00
CA SER A 564 -27.56 -8.48 -3.46
C SER A 564 -26.09 -8.23 -3.82
N GLU A 565 -25.71 -6.95 -3.81
CA GLU A 565 -24.32 -6.50 -3.89
C GLU A 565 -24.19 -5.34 -2.90
N LEU A 566 -23.86 -5.72 -1.66
CA LEU A 566 -23.76 -4.84 -0.50
C LEU A 566 -22.36 -5.00 0.15
N LEU A 567 -21.37 -5.44 -0.65
CA LEU A 567 -20.05 -5.78 -0.16
C LEU A 567 -19.14 -4.56 -0.24
N GLY A 568 -18.51 -4.22 0.88
CA GLY A 568 -17.40 -3.28 0.88
C GLY A 568 -16.06 -3.98 0.60
N SER A 569 -14.98 -3.19 0.59
CA SER A 569 -13.60 -3.68 0.42
C SER A 569 -13.15 -4.71 1.48
N PHE A 570 -13.87 -4.79 2.59
CA PHE A 570 -13.66 -5.75 3.67
C PHE A 570 -14.86 -6.68 3.88
N ALA A 571 -15.61 -6.94 2.81
CA ALA A 571 -16.83 -7.73 2.79
C ALA A 571 -17.99 -7.08 3.56
N ASP A 572 -17.98 -7.18 4.89
CA ASP A 572 -19.10 -6.81 5.76
C ASP A 572 -19.10 -5.33 6.21
N ASN A 573 -18.07 -4.55 5.85
CA ASN A 573 -17.94 -3.14 6.27
C ASN A 573 -18.99 -2.17 5.68
N GLU A 574 -19.91 -2.67 4.84
CA GLU A 574 -21.11 -1.96 4.36
C GLU A 574 -22.42 -2.56 4.91
N LEU A 575 -22.33 -3.36 5.98
CA LEU A 575 -23.45 -3.92 6.74
C LEU A 575 -24.32 -4.91 5.96
N SER A 576 -23.71 -5.65 5.02
CA SER A 576 -24.37 -6.73 4.29
C SER A 576 -25.01 -7.78 5.22
N PRO A 577 -24.37 -8.26 6.31
CA PRO A 577 -24.99 -9.24 7.21
C PRO A 577 -26.32 -8.75 7.79
N GLU A 578 -26.34 -7.52 8.31
CA GLU A 578 -27.52 -6.89 8.93
C GLU A 578 -28.65 -6.65 7.92
N CYS A 579 -28.28 -6.28 6.69
CA CYS A 579 -29.24 -6.06 5.63
C CYS A 579 -29.91 -7.37 5.19
N LEU A 580 -29.12 -8.42 4.98
CA LEU A 580 -29.60 -9.72 4.52
C LEU A 580 -30.35 -10.50 5.60
N ASP A 581 -29.93 -10.39 6.87
CA ASP A 581 -30.68 -10.93 8.01
C ASP A 581 -32.11 -10.34 8.06
N GLY A 582 -32.28 -9.07 7.68
CA GLY A 582 -33.59 -8.41 7.65
C GLY A 582 -34.58 -8.94 6.59
N VAL A 583 -34.10 -9.70 5.60
CA VAL A 583 -34.94 -10.37 4.59
C VAL A 583 -34.90 -11.89 4.70
N ASN A 584 -34.17 -12.44 5.67
CA ASN A 584 -33.95 -13.88 5.81
C ASN A 584 -35.26 -14.67 5.98
N ASP A 585 -36.22 -14.14 6.73
CA ASP A 585 -37.54 -14.75 6.95
C ASP A 585 -38.43 -14.75 5.68
N LEU A 586 -38.08 -13.94 4.67
CA LEU A 586 -38.79 -13.89 3.40
C LEU A 586 -38.28 -14.96 2.42
N ILE A 587 -37.07 -15.48 2.64
CA ILE A 587 -36.45 -16.49 1.79
C ILE A 587 -37.13 -17.84 2.01
N ASN A 588 -37.27 -18.64 0.95
CA ASN A 588 -37.79 -20.00 1.05
C ASN A 588 -36.94 -20.83 2.05
N PRO A 589 -37.51 -21.32 3.16
CA PRO A 589 -36.73 -21.88 4.27
C PRO A 589 -36.02 -23.21 3.92
N VAL A 590 -36.50 -23.92 2.90
CA VAL A 590 -35.98 -25.24 2.52
C VAL A 590 -35.02 -25.12 1.34
N HIS A 591 -35.43 -24.44 0.27
CA HIS A 591 -34.72 -24.40 -1.00
C HIS A 591 -34.17 -23.04 -1.38
N GLY A 592 -34.44 -21.99 -0.59
CA GLY A 592 -34.06 -20.64 -0.90
C GLY A 592 -32.55 -20.45 -1.03
N ILE A 593 -32.17 -19.62 -2.01
CA ILE A 593 -30.78 -19.32 -2.35
C ILE A 593 -30.53 -17.83 -2.11
N SER A 594 -29.37 -17.50 -1.53
CA SER A 594 -28.83 -16.15 -1.52
C SER A 594 -27.62 -16.08 -2.45
N ILE A 595 -27.51 -14.98 -3.19
CA ILE A 595 -26.34 -14.62 -4.01
C ILE A 595 -25.92 -13.20 -3.57
N PRO A 596 -24.79 -13.01 -2.87
CA PRO A 596 -23.80 -14.03 -2.53
C PRO A 596 -24.29 -15.07 -1.50
N ALA A 597 -23.74 -16.27 -1.60
CA ALA A 597 -23.97 -17.36 -0.67
C ALA A 597 -23.09 -17.22 0.58
N SER A 598 -21.87 -16.71 0.44
CA SER A 598 -20.99 -16.39 1.56
C SER A 598 -19.92 -15.39 1.16
N TYR A 599 -19.29 -14.80 2.17
CA TYR A 599 -18.13 -13.95 2.01
C TYR A 599 -17.26 -13.95 3.26
N SER A 600 -15.98 -13.68 3.08
CA SER A 600 -14.96 -13.68 4.12
C SER A 600 -14.08 -12.45 4.03
N ALA A 601 -13.69 -11.93 5.18
CA ALA A 601 -12.78 -10.81 5.33
C ALA A 601 -11.37 -11.34 5.63
N HIS A 602 -10.32 -10.74 5.05
CA HIS A 602 -8.95 -11.24 5.12
C HIS A 602 -7.94 -10.13 5.42
N PHE A 603 -6.90 -10.43 6.20
CA PHE A 603 -5.85 -9.50 6.58
C PHE A 603 -4.45 -9.93 6.13
N THR A 604 -3.57 -8.95 5.91
CA THR A 604 -2.11 -9.12 5.90
C THR A 604 -1.41 -7.87 6.44
N PRO A 605 -0.33 -7.99 7.23
CA PRO A 605 0.41 -6.83 7.75
C PRO A 605 1.29 -6.19 6.68
N ILE A 606 1.25 -4.85 6.61
CA ILE A 606 2.00 -4.10 5.61
C ILE A 606 2.88 -3.01 6.23
N SER A 607 3.98 -2.72 5.55
CA SER A 607 4.72 -1.48 5.70
C SER A 607 4.23 -0.48 4.65
N ALA A 608 3.72 0.66 5.10
CA ALA A 608 3.19 1.72 4.23
C ALA A 608 3.53 3.11 4.82
N PRO A 609 4.81 3.51 4.83
CA PRO A 609 5.26 4.73 5.50
C PRO A 609 4.63 6.01 4.92
N LYS A 610 4.30 6.03 3.62
CA LYS A 610 3.54 7.12 2.99
C LYS A 610 2.13 7.24 3.57
N LEU A 611 1.37 6.15 3.60
CA LEU A 611 0.01 6.14 4.16
C LEU A 611 0.02 6.54 5.64
N HIS A 612 1.03 6.08 6.38
CA HIS A 612 1.23 6.48 7.76
C HIS A 612 1.50 7.99 7.89
N ALA A 613 2.36 8.57 7.06
CA ALA A 613 2.61 10.01 7.03
C ALA A 613 1.32 10.81 6.73
N ASP A 614 0.52 10.35 5.77
CA ASP A 614 -0.76 10.97 5.41
C ASP A 614 -1.75 10.91 6.58
N VAL A 615 -1.92 9.75 7.23
CA VAL A 615 -2.76 9.60 8.43
C VAL A 615 -2.28 10.51 9.56
N VAL A 616 -0.98 10.53 9.86
CA VAL A 616 -0.40 11.38 10.91
C VAL A 616 -0.62 12.86 10.62
N SER A 617 -0.51 13.29 9.37
CA SER A 617 -0.79 14.67 8.97
C SER A 617 -2.25 15.05 9.17
N GLN A 618 -3.18 14.10 8.97
CA GLN A 618 -4.61 14.27 9.19
C GLN A 618 -5.01 14.17 10.66
N SER A 619 -4.19 13.60 11.54
CA SER A 619 -4.48 13.49 12.97
C SER A 619 -4.66 14.86 13.67
N VAL A 620 -4.07 15.92 13.11
CA VAL A 620 -4.21 17.29 13.63
C VAL A 620 -5.63 17.83 13.39
N PRO A 621 -6.16 17.87 12.15
CA PRO A 621 -7.55 18.27 11.90
C PRO A 621 -8.59 17.19 12.26
N ASN A 622 -8.22 15.91 12.25
CA ASN A 622 -9.09 14.77 12.54
C ASN A 622 -8.40 13.78 13.51
N PRO A 623 -8.59 13.93 14.83
CA PRO A 623 -7.97 13.04 15.82
C PRO A 623 -8.35 11.55 15.68
N ALA A 624 -9.46 11.23 15.03
CA ALA A 624 -9.91 9.86 14.76
C ALA A 624 -9.26 9.25 13.50
N ALA A 625 -8.42 10.00 12.77
CA ALA A 625 -7.81 9.53 11.53
C ALA A 625 -7.02 8.22 11.68
N PRO A 626 -6.24 7.98 12.75
CA PRO A 626 -5.55 6.71 12.95
C PRO A 626 -6.46 5.55 13.41
N GLU A 627 -7.73 5.83 13.70
CA GLU A 627 -8.74 4.85 14.11
C GLU A 627 -9.74 4.53 13.00
N THR A 628 -9.64 5.23 11.86
CA THR A 628 -10.56 5.08 10.75
C THR A 628 -9.94 4.15 9.71
N PRO A 629 -10.64 3.12 9.23
CA PRO A 629 -10.19 2.37 8.06
C PRO A 629 -10.38 3.18 6.78
N TYR A 630 -9.51 3.00 5.80
CA TYR A 630 -9.55 3.74 4.53
C TYR A 630 -9.58 2.80 3.33
N VAL A 631 -10.41 3.07 2.34
CA VAL A 631 -10.30 2.43 1.03
C VAL A 631 -9.13 3.06 0.26
N VAL A 632 -8.17 2.24 -0.16
CA VAL A 632 -6.91 2.73 -0.75
C VAL A 632 -6.44 1.78 -1.84
N MET A 633 -6.08 2.32 -3.01
CA MET A 633 -5.30 1.57 -3.97
C MET A 633 -3.85 1.48 -3.48
N LEU A 634 -3.55 0.41 -2.73
CA LEU A 634 -2.22 0.16 -2.16
C LEU A 634 -1.19 0.03 -3.27
N HIS A 635 -0.16 0.87 -3.25
CA HIS A 635 0.87 0.87 -4.29
C HIS A 635 2.27 0.92 -3.69
N ALA A 636 2.59 1.97 -2.93
CA ALA A 636 3.88 2.13 -2.25
C ALA A 636 3.90 1.37 -0.91
N ILE A 637 3.79 0.04 -0.97
CA ILE A 637 3.74 -0.83 0.21
C ILE A 637 4.73 -2.00 0.13
N ASP A 638 5.02 -2.58 1.29
CA ASP A 638 5.75 -3.84 1.46
C ASP A 638 4.95 -4.81 2.33
N PHE A 639 4.86 -6.07 1.93
CA PHE A 639 4.25 -7.12 2.74
C PHE A 639 5.23 -7.63 3.78
N LEU A 640 4.88 -7.56 5.07
CA LEU A 640 5.78 -7.98 6.15
C LEU A 640 5.80 -9.49 6.35
N SER A 641 4.71 -10.16 6.01
CA SER A 641 4.57 -11.61 6.13
C SER A 641 4.35 -12.19 4.75
N THR A 642 5.30 -13.00 4.31
CA THR A 642 5.37 -13.51 2.93
C THR A 642 5.75 -14.98 2.92
N SER A 643 5.31 -15.67 1.89
CA SER A 643 5.69 -17.06 1.61
C SER A 643 6.96 -17.05 0.75
N GLU A 644 8.15 -17.00 1.35
CA GLU A 644 9.37 -17.29 0.57
C GLU A 644 9.41 -18.79 0.25
N LEU A 645 9.45 -19.13 -1.04
CA LEU A 645 9.89 -20.45 -1.47
C LEU A 645 11.34 -20.60 -1.00
N PRO A 646 11.71 -21.64 -0.24
CA PRO A 646 13.08 -21.80 0.20
C PRO A 646 13.98 -21.91 -1.03
N VAL A 647 14.84 -20.90 -1.21
CA VAL A 647 15.97 -20.99 -2.13
C VAL A 647 16.90 -22.03 -1.50
N ASN A 648 16.81 -23.28 -1.95
CA ASN A 648 17.81 -24.29 -1.62
C ASN A 648 19.15 -23.79 -2.17
N SER A 649 19.93 -23.15 -1.31
CA SER A 649 21.35 -22.91 -1.50
C SER A 649 22.07 -24.24 -1.32
N ASP A 650 21.92 -25.16 -2.28
CA ASP A 650 22.75 -26.35 -2.45
C ASP A 650 22.46 -26.97 -3.83
N THR A 651 23.13 -26.48 -4.87
CA THR A 651 23.23 -27.21 -6.14
C THR A 651 24.69 -27.61 -6.36
N ALA A 652 24.98 -28.86 -6.02
CA ALA A 652 26.01 -29.64 -6.71
C ALA A 652 25.59 -29.85 -8.18
N PRO A 653 26.53 -29.96 -9.14
CA PRO A 653 26.20 -30.05 -10.56
C PRO A 653 25.75 -31.48 -10.92
N GLY A 654 24.49 -31.62 -11.32
CA GLY A 654 23.92 -32.90 -11.79
C GLY A 654 23.10 -32.71 -13.07
N ASN A 655 23.44 -33.48 -14.09
CA ASN A 655 22.99 -33.41 -15.48
C ASN A 655 21.48 -33.43 -15.73
N GLY A 656 21.04 -32.52 -16.62
CA GLY A 656 20.16 -32.73 -17.78
C GLY A 656 18.86 -33.54 -17.65
N ALA A 657 17.72 -32.84 -17.78
CA ALA A 657 16.58 -33.29 -18.60
C ALA A 657 15.60 -32.14 -18.87
N ASN A 658 15.21 -32.01 -20.14
CA ASN A 658 14.29 -31.02 -20.70
C ASN A 658 12.94 -30.92 -19.97
N ARG A 659 12.53 -29.71 -19.60
CA ARG A 659 11.11 -29.32 -19.54
C ARG A 659 10.90 -27.98 -20.23
N SER A 660 10.16 -28.06 -21.32
CA SER A 660 9.71 -26.97 -22.17
C SER A 660 8.66 -26.14 -21.43
N SER A 661 9.07 -25.00 -20.87
CA SER A 661 8.17 -23.98 -20.29
C SER A 661 8.63 -22.59 -20.71
N ALA A 662 8.67 -22.32 -22.02
CA ALA A 662 9.27 -21.10 -22.58
C ALA A 662 8.25 -19.97 -22.85
N ILE A 663 7.04 -20.00 -22.28
CA ILE A 663 6.02 -18.95 -22.51
C ILE A 663 5.61 -18.20 -21.23
N THR A 664 5.89 -18.74 -20.04
CA THR A 664 5.56 -18.09 -18.75
C THR A 664 6.70 -17.23 -18.16
N ALA A 665 7.86 -17.17 -18.83
CA ALA A 665 9.08 -16.56 -18.29
C ALA A 665 9.16 -15.03 -18.42
N VAL A 666 8.17 -14.36 -19.05
CA VAL A 666 8.20 -12.90 -19.27
C VAL A 666 7.44 -12.12 -18.20
N THR A 667 6.52 -12.76 -17.46
CA THR A 667 5.74 -12.15 -16.36
C THR A 667 6.25 -12.47 -14.96
N ALA A 668 7.06 -13.51 -14.78
CA ALA A 668 7.58 -13.90 -13.46
C ALA A 668 8.65 -12.95 -12.87
N ALA A 669 9.14 -11.97 -13.63
CA ALA A 669 10.22 -11.07 -13.21
C ALA A 669 9.73 -9.79 -12.47
N THR A 670 8.43 -9.66 -12.20
CA THR A 670 7.82 -8.41 -11.68
C THR A 670 7.25 -8.50 -10.25
N GLU A 671 7.16 -9.67 -9.65
CA GLU A 671 6.39 -9.85 -8.42
C GLU A 671 7.26 -9.75 -7.15
N PHE A 672 6.76 -8.96 -6.18
CA PHE A 672 7.28 -9.01 -4.82
C PHE A 672 6.91 -10.34 -4.17
N PRO A 673 7.53 -10.70 -3.04
CA PRO A 673 7.19 -11.94 -2.36
C PRO A 673 5.69 -12.03 -2.10
N GLU A 674 5.10 -13.19 -2.39
CA GLU A 674 3.67 -13.42 -2.24
C GLU A 674 3.25 -13.22 -0.77
N PRO A 675 2.23 -12.39 -0.49
CA PRO A 675 1.83 -12.12 0.87
C PRO A 675 1.15 -13.32 1.53
N PHE A 676 1.43 -13.50 2.82
CA PHE A 676 0.65 -14.40 3.65
C PHE A 676 -0.64 -13.68 4.08
N VAL A 677 -1.75 -14.05 3.45
CA VAL A 677 -3.09 -13.48 3.69
C VAL A 677 -3.91 -14.49 4.50
N GLN A 678 -4.49 -14.05 5.62
CA GLN A 678 -5.27 -14.91 6.51
C GLN A 678 -6.72 -14.44 6.62
N THR A 679 -7.65 -15.39 6.63
CA THR A 679 -9.07 -15.12 6.86
C THR A 679 -9.31 -14.73 8.32
N ALA A 680 -9.97 -13.59 8.51
CA ALA A 680 -10.36 -13.08 9.82
C ALA A 680 -11.68 -13.74 10.29
N TRP A 681 -12.72 -13.65 9.47
CA TRP A 681 -14.05 -14.23 9.70
C TRP A 681 -14.84 -14.33 8.39
N SER A 682 -16.03 -14.93 8.47
CA SER A 682 -16.94 -15.11 7.33
C SER A 682 -18.41 -14.99 7.74
N PHE A 683 -19.25 -14.73 6.76
CA PHE A 683 -20.71 -14.75 6.83
C PHE A 683 -21.29 -15.61 5.72
N SER A 684 -22.45 -16.21 5.98
CA SER A 684 -23.15 -17.08 5.03
C SER A 684 -24.64 -16.76 5.02
N HIS A 685 -25.24 -16.82 3.83
CA HIS A 685 -26.63 -16.48 3.57
C HIS A 685 -27.31 -17.58 2.74
N PRO A 686 -28.58 -17.92 3.01
CA PRO A 686 -29.40 -17.45 4.14
C PRO A 686 -28.86 -17.90 5.49
N ASN A 687 -28.98 -17.04 6.50
CA ASN A 687 -28.46 -17.29 7.83
C ASN A 687 -29.49 -18.04 8.67
N ARG A 688 -29.24 -19.33 8.90
CA ARG A 688 -30.15 -20.21 9.68
C ARG A 688 -29.99 -20.07 11.21
N ASN A 689 -28.98 -19.33 11.67
CA ASN A 689 -28.61 -19.22 13.08
C ASN A 689 -29.08 -17.91 13.72
N ILE A 690 -29.97 -17.16 13.07
CA ILE A 690 -30.55 -15.94 13.64
C ILE A 690 -31.43 -16.32 14.84
N PRO A 691 -31.16 -15.80 16.06
CA PRO A 691 -32.00 -16.09 17.22
C PRO A 691 -33.44 -15.64 17.02
N ALA A 692 -34.40 -16.46 17.47
CA ALA A 692 -35.81 -16.10 17.43
C ALA A 692 -36.07 -14.81 18.22
N GLN A 693 -36.82 -13.89 17.62
CA GLN A 693 -37.11 -12.60 18.25
C GLN A 693 -37.96 -12.78 19.51
N SER A 694 -37.56 -12.14 20.60
CA SER A 694 -38.38 -12.10 21.81
C SER A 694 -39.54 -11.10 21.61
N PRO A 695 -40.80 -11.48 21.89
CA PRO A 695 -41.95 -10.58 21.74
C PRO A 695 -41.89 -9.31 22.61
N SER A 696 -40.97 -9.26 23.60
CA SER A 696 -40.84 -8.17 24.57
C SER A 696 -39.77 -7.13 24.24
N ARG A 697 -38.96 -7.32 23.20
CA ARG A 697 -37.94 -6.35 22.76
C ARG A 697 -38.32 -5.73 21.42
N SER A 698 -38.32 -4.40 21.36
CA SER A 698 -38.57 -3.62 20.15
C SER A 698 -37.37 -3.56 19.18
N THR A 699 -36.19 -3.97 19.63
CA THR A 699 -34.94 -3.97 18.85
C THR A 699 -34.43 -5.39 18.65
N ILE A 700 -34.21 -5.78 17.39
CA ILE A 700 -33.55 -7.04 17.01
C ILE A 700 -32.12 -7.02 17.57
N SER A 701 -31.73 -8.05 18.33
CA SER A 701 -30.34 -8.17 18.81
C SER A 701 -29.46 -8.60 17.64
N ASN A 702 -28.49 -7.77 17.25
CA ASN A 702 -27.52 -8.08 16.20
C ASN A 702 -26.25 -8.77 16.74
N SER A 703 -26.30 -9.24 17.99
CA SER A 703 -25.15 -9.84 18.68
C SER A 703 -24.59 -11.09 18.00
N HIS A 704 -25.41 -11.80 17.21
CA HIS A 704 -24.97 -13.00 16.47
C HIS A 704 -24.08 -12.69 15.28
N ASN A 705 -24.01 -11.44 14.82
CA ASN A 705 -23.10 -11.00 13.76
C ASN A 705 -21.75 -10.50 14.28
N VAL A 706 -21.61 -10.27 15.59
CA VAL A 706 -20.34 -9.87 16.22
C VAL A 706 -19.29 -10.97 16.02
N ARG A 707 -18.05 -10.57 15.69
CA ARG A 707 -16.91 -11.47 15.47
C ARG A 707 -15.72 -11.04 16.32
N GLN A 708 -14.88 -12.01 16.66
CA GLN A 708 -13.57 -11.80 17.26
C GLN A 708 -12.62 -12.86 16.70
N THR A 709 -11.39 -12.45 16.37
CA THR A 709 -10.38 -13.37 15.83
C THR A 709 -9.00 -13.05 16.37
N ARG A 710 -8.07 -14.02 16.30
CA ARG A 710 -6.65 -13.85 16.59
C ARG A 710 -5.85 -14.46 15.46
N LEU A 711 -5.11 -13.62 14.74
CA LEU A 711 -4.27 -14.02 13.62
C LEU A 711 -2.79 -13.96 14.01
N SER A 712 -1.94 -14.76 13.36
CA SER A 712 -0.49 -14.77 13.61
C SER A 712 0.26 -14.81 12.29
N PHE A 713 1.03 -13.76 12.00
CA PHE A 713 1.74 -13.58 10.75
C PHE A 713 3.26 -13.73 10.99
N PRO A 714 3.92 -14.74 10.43
CA PRO A 714 5.37 -14.87 10.54
C PRO A 714 6.07 -13.79 9.69
N SER A 715 6.95 -13.00 10.30
CA SER A 715 7.82 -12.05 9.60
C SER A 715 9.23 -12.61 9.53
N GLN A 716 9.77 -12.74 8.31
CA GLN A 716 11.12 -13.28 8.09
C GLN A 716 12.19 -12.20 8.13
N ASN A 717 11.83 -10.98 7.77
CA ASN A 717 12.75 -9.86 7.57
C ASN A 717 12.45 -8.72 8.56
N ARG A 718 13.45 -7.87 8.79
CA ARG A 718 13.28 -6.61 9.55
C ARG A 718 12.35 -5.67 8.79
N GLY A 719 11.52 -4.93 9.54
CA GLY A 719 10.50 -4.05 8.98
C GLY A 719 9.67 -3.35 10.05
N VAL A 720 8.92 -2.33 9.62
CA VAL A 720 7.95 -1.60 10.45
C VAL A 720 6.54 -1.85 9.92
N CYS A 721 5.64 -2.29 10.81
CA CYS A 721 4.22 -2.43 10.52
C CYS A 721 3.51 -1.09 10.71
N HIS A 722 2.91 -0.59 9.64
CA HIS A 722 2.16 0.67 9.66
C HIS A 722 0.64 0.43 9.72
N GLY A 723 0.20 -0.79 9.40
CA GLY A 723 -1.21 -1.15 9.37
C GLY A 723 -1.46 -2.53 8.78
N LEU A 724 -2.73 -2.87 8.69
CA LEU A 724 -3.19 -4.10 8.03
C LEU A 724 -3.87 -3.73 6.71
N ALA A 725 -3.50 -4.42 5.65
CA ALA A 725 -4.30 -4.44 4.43
C ALA A 725 -5.43 -5.46 4.59
N GLY A 726 -6.64 -5.04 4.27
CA GLY A 726 -7.85 -5.84 4.30
C GLY A 726 -8.38 -6.10 2.88
N TYR A 727 -8.89 -7.31 2.69
CA TYR A 727 -9.46 -7.79 1.44
C TYR A 727 -10.72 -8.61 1.74
N PHE A 728 -11.43 -9.01 0.69
CA PHE A 728 -12.50 -9.99 0.77
C PHE A 728 -12.45 -11.05 -0.32
N GLU A 729 -13.07 -12.17 -0.02
CA GLU A 729 -13.50 -13.17 -1.00
C GLU A 729 -15.00 -13.42 -0.81
N THR A 730 -15.70 -13.72 -1.90
CA THR A 730 -17.12 -14.09 -1.85
C THR A 730 -17.41 -15.24 -2.79
N VAL A 731 -18.23 -16.17 -2.31
CA VAL A 731 -18.86 -17.19 -3.15
C VAL A 731 -20.22 -16.64 -3.56
N LEU A 732 -20.39 -16.36 -4.84
CA LEU A 732 -21.67 -15.93 -5.38
C LEU A 732 -22.64 -17.11 -5.40
N TYR A 733 -22.28 -18.17 -6.12
CA TYR A 733 -23.04 -19.43 -6.15
C TYR A 733 -22.18 -20.59 -6.65
N GLY A 734 -22.11 -21.68 -5.88
CA GLY A 734 -21.32 -22.86 -6.25
C GLY A 734 -19.82 -22.56 -6.35
N ASP A 735 -19.27 -22.65 -7.55
CA ASP A 735 -17.88 -22.41 -7.92
C ASP A 735 -17.62 -20.99 -8.48
N ILE A 736 -18.65 -20.14 -8.53
CA ILE A 736 -18.54 -18.78 -9.04
C ILE A 736 -18.18 -17.87 -7.86
N GLU A 737 -16.95 -17.38 -7.88
CA GLU A 737 -16.36 -16.60 -6.79
C GLU A 737 -15.85 -15.24 -7.28
N LEU A 738 -15.84 -14.25 -6.37
CA LEU A 738 -15.10 -13.01 -6.55
C LEU A 738 -14.06 -12.84 -5.43
N SER A 739 -12.94 -12.18 -5.74
CA SER A 739 -11.86 -11.95 -4.78
C SER A 739 -11.15 -10.63 -5.05
N THR A 740 -10.81 -9.93 -3.97
CA THR A 740 -9.84 -8.82 -3.94
C THR A 740 -8.53 -9.21 -3.25
N ASN A 741 -8.42 -10.45 -2.76
CA ASN A 741 -7.21 -10.96 -2.15
C ASN A 741 -6.11 -11.06 -3.23
N PRO A 742 -4.94 -10.39 -3.07
CA PRO A 742 -3.91 -10.34 -4.11
C PRO A 742 -3.39 -11.72 -4.53
N VAL A 743 -3.51 -12.74 -3.69
CA VAL A 743 -3.08 -14.12 -3.98
C VAL A 743 -4.05 -14.85 -4.93
N THR A 744 -5.35 -14.56 -4.84
CA THR A 744 -6.39 -15.29 -5.57
C THR A 744 -7.15 -14.45 -6.60
N MET A 745 -6.96 -13.12 -6.59
CA MET A 745 -7.67 -12.17 -7.44
C MET A 745 -7.43 -12.44 -8.93
N GLU A 746 -6.21 -12.79 -9.35
CA GLU A 746 -5.94 -13.14 -10.74
C GLU A 746 -6.72 -14.39 -11.18
N ALA A 747 -6.83 -15.41 -10.32
CA ALA A 747 -7.54 -16.64 -10.64
C ALA A 747 -9.08 -16.48 -10.61
N LYS A 748 -9.61 -15.70 -9.64
CA LYS A 748 -11.05 -15.60 -9.38
C LYS A 748 -11.72 -14.40 -10.04
N SER A 749 -10.99 -13.30 -10.24
CA SER A 749 -11.54 -11.99 -10.62
C SER A 749 -10.58 -11.17 -11.47
N ALA A 750 -9.90 -11.82 -12.42
CA ALA A 750 -8.96 -11.15 -13.32
C ALA A 750 -9.58 -9.88 -13.92
N SER A 751 -8.86 -8.76 -13.82
CA SER A 751 -9.26 -7.44 -14.36
C SER A 751 -10.46 -6.77 -13.69
N MET A 752 -10.92 -7.25 -12.53
CA MET A 752 -11.92 -6.55 -11.71
C MET A 752 -11.36 -5.22 -11.16
N ILE A 753 -12.19 -4.18 -11.14
CA ILE A 753 -11.80 -2.80 -10.75
C ILE A 753 -12.70 -2.17 -9.68
N SER A 754 -13.80 -2.84 -9.29
CA SER A 754 -14.85 -2.31 -8.41
C SER A 754 -14.38 -1.97 -7.00
N TRP A 755 -13.35 -2.65 -6.49
CA TRP A 755 -12.90 -2.50 -5.11
C TRP A 755 -11.39 -2.32 -5.05
N PHE A 756 -10.97 -1.25 -4.39
CA PHE A 756 -9.62 -1.18 -3.84
C PHE A 756 -9.57 -1.88 -2.48
N PRO A 757 -8.38 -2.35 -2.04
CA PRO A 757 -8.19 -2.83 -0.68
C PRO A 757 -8.60 -1.79 0.37
N ILE A 758 -8.83 -2.25 1.58
CA ILE A 758 -9.00 -1.38 2.75
C ILE A 758 -7.70 -1.38 3.57
N PHE A 759 -7.33 -0.24 4.14
CA PHE A 759 -6.18 -0.06 5.00
C PHE A 759 -6.66 0.28 6.40
N PHE A 760 -6.17 -0.49 7.38
CA PHE A 760 -6.42 -0.29 8.80
C PHE A 760 -5.14 0.27 9.44
N PRO A 761 -5.07 1.59 9.71
CA PRO A 761 -3.90 2.18 10.36
C PRO A 761 -3.75 1.65 11.78
N LEU A 762 -2.51 1.70 12.27
CA LEU A 762 -2.22 1.50 13.68
C LEU A 762 -2.06 2.86 14.37
N LYS A 763 -2.74 3.05 15.51
CA LYS A 763 -2.80 4.34 16.22
C LYS A 763 -1.43 4.77 16.71
N VAL A 764 -0.85 3.93 17.56
CA VAL A 764 0.52 3.85 18.08
C VAL A 764 0.63 2.45 18.71
N TRP A 765 1.85 1.92 18.81
CA TRP A 765 2.16 0.75 19.63
C TRP A 765 1.50 0.88 21.02
N TYR A 766 0.89 -0.11 21.66
CA TYR A 766 0.33 -0.12 23.03
C TYR A 766 -1.15 0.22 23.22
N GLU A 767 -1.91 -0.86 23.56
CA GLU A 767 -3.31 -0.92 24.09
C GLU A 767 -4.52 -1.49 23.28
N TRP A 768 -4.32 -2.32 22.24
CA TRP A 768 -5.06 -3.52 21.77
C TRP A 768 -4.09 -4.28 20.86
N VAL A 769 -4.00 -5.61 20.89
CA VAL A 769 -2.65 -6.20 20.80
C VAL A 769 -2.31 -6.82 19.43
N VAL A 770 -1.76 -6.04 18.48
CA VAL A 770 -0.84 -6.63 17.48
C VAL A 770 0.45 -7.01 18.20
N GLU A 771 0.49 -8.23 18.75
CA GLU A 771 1.68 -8.72 19.41
C GLU A 771 2.78 -9.02 18.41
N VAL A 772 3.84 -8.21 18.42
CA VAL A 772 5.04 -8.52 17.66
C VAL A 772 5.92 -9.40 18.52
N PHE A 773 6.31 -10.57 18.00
CA PHE A 773 7.23 -11.47 18.67
C PHE A 773 8.48 -11.69 17.83
N SER A 774 9.65 -11.63 18.46
CA SER A 774 10.88 -12.21 17.90
C SER A 774 10.98 -13.69 18.27
N LEU A 775 11.52 -14.50 17.36
CA LEU A 775 11.86 -15.90 17.61
C LEU A 775 13.36 -16.01 17.89
N GLU A 776 13.73 -16.11 19.16
CA GLU A 776 15.12 -16.32 19.56
C GLU A 776 15.45 -17.81 19.56
N ARG A 777 16.56 -18.23 18.95
CA ARG A 777 17.06 -19.60 19.13
C ARG A 777 17.47 -19.79 20.59
N THR A 778 16.90 -20.77 21.28
CA THR A 778 17.47 -21.18 22.56
C THR A 778 18.85 -21.77 22.29
N ALA A 779 19.89 -21.10 22.77
CA ALA A 779 21.22 -21.67 22.79
C ALA A 779 21.15 -22.97 23.60
N THR A 780 21.54 -24.10 23.00
CA THR A 780 21.76 -25.34 23.73
C THR A 780 22.80 -25.03 24.81
N SER A 781 22.35 -25.02 26.07
CA SER A 781 23.15 -24.69 27.24
C SER A 781 24.48 -25.45 27.20
N ALA A 782 25.58 -24.72 26.98
CA ALA A 782 26.89 -25.18 27.36
C ALA A 782 26.90 -25.44 28.87
N THR A 783 27.51 -26.55 29.25
CA THR A 783 27.61 -27.13 30.59
C THR A 783 28.06 -26.08 31.61
N ARG A 784 27.16 -25.65 32.52
CA ARG A 784 27.55 -24.88 33.70
C ARG A 784 28.22 -25.81 34.71
N LEU A 785 29.54 -25.66 34.85
CA LEU A 785 30.29 -26.15 35.99
C LEU A 785 29.73 -25.52 37.27
N THR A 786 29.25 -26.38 38.17
CA THR A 786 28.82 -26.04 39.52
C THR A 786 30.03 -25.76 40.41
N THR A 787 30.08 -24.59 41.05
CA THR A 787 30.82 -24.38 42.30
C THR A 787 29.83 -24.02 43.41
N PRO A 788 29.95 -24.60 44.61
CA PRO A 788 29.01 -24.36 45.70
C PRO A 788 29.45 -23.15 46.53
N SER A 789 28.50 -22.36 47.00
CA SER A 789 28.74 -21.42 48.10
C SER A 789 27.53 -21.38 49.04
N VAL A 790 27.86 -21.30 50.32
CA VAL A 790 27.11 -21.68 51.50
C VAL A 790 26.50 -20.44 52.16
N GLY A 791 25.24 -20.57 52.61
CA GLY A 791 24.74 -20.04 53.89
C GLY A 791 24.36 -18.55 53.97
N GLY A 792 23.13 -18.28 54.39
CA GLY A 792 22.70 -16.93 54.78
C GLY A 792 21.19 -16.77 55.00
N ALA A 793 20.73 -17.15 56.19
CA ALA A 793 19.37 -17.23 56.69
C ALA A 793 18.50 -15.94 56.75
N ARG A 794 17.16 -16.16 56.82
CA ARG A 794 16.05 -15.37 57.45
C ARG A 794 15.50 -14.15 56.64
N THR A 795 14.19 -13.85 56.56
CA THR A 795 13.02 -14.15 57.43
C THR A 795 11.67 -13.91 56.70
N MET A 796 10.60 -14.39 57.35
CA MET A 796 9.20 -14.66 56.96
C MET A 796 8.27 -13.48 56.54
N SER A 797 7.43 -13.75 55.51
CA SER A 797 5.95 -13.66 55.30
C SER A 797 4.98 -13.12 56.40
N PRO A 798 3.62 -13.00 56.22
CA PRO A 798 2.73 -13.27 55.06
C PRO A 798 1.55 -12.26 54.81
N SER A 799 0.80 -12.41 53.68
CA SER A 799 -0.67 -12.43 53.71
C SER A 799 -1.28 -13.13 52.48
N MET A 800 -2.13 -14.11 52.78
CA MET A 800 -3.05 -14.86 51.91
C MET A 800 -4.15 -13.92 51.35
N ASP A 801 -4.81 -14.18 50.22
CA ASP A 801 -5.74 -15.29 50.00
C ASP A 801 -5.88 -15.72 48.54
N SER A 802 -6.15 -17.01 48.39
CA SER A 802 -6.24 -17.76 47.13
C SER A 802 -7.66 -18.28 46.90
N VAL A 803 -8.17 -18.24 45.67
CA VAL A 803 -9.03 -19.31 45.12
C VAL A 803 -8.67 -19.57 43.65
N LYS A 804 -8.57 -20.86 43.33
CA LYS A 804 -7.92 -21.51 42.19
C LYS A 804 -8.79 -21.58 40.93
N SER A 805 -8.16 -21.46 39.76
CA SER A 805 -8.54 -22.19 38.54
C SER A 805 -7.37 -23.09 38.13
N LYS A 806 -7.64 -24.35 37.79
CA LYS A 806 -6.67 -25.40 37.51
C LYS A 806 -6.27 -25.36 36.03
N ASP A 807 -5.00 -25.05 35.75
CA ASP A 807 -4.39 -25.33 34.44
C ASP A 807 -3.78 -26.74 34.41
N ASN A 808 -4.26 -27.55 33.46
CA ASN A 808 -3.65 -28.81 33.07
C ASN A 808 -2.42 -28.54 32.19
N TRP A 809 -1.22 -28.70 32.75
CA TRP A 809 0.02 -28.72 31.98
C TRP A 809 0.21 -30.08 31.31
N VAL A 810 -0.02 -30.13 30.00
CA VAL A 810 0.47 -31.22 29.13
C VAL A 810 1.98 -31.02 28.94
N LYS A 811 2.79 -31.97 29.42
CA LYS A 811 4.24 -32.02 29.16
C LYS A 811 4.47 -32.30 27.67
N GLN A 812 5.07 -31.35 26.94
CA GLN A 812 5.65 -31.60 25.61
C GLN A 812 7.17 -31.81 25.71
N ASN A 813 7.64 -32.80 24.93
CA ASN A 813 9.03 -33.20 24.74
C ASN A 813 9.95 -32.04 24.27
N PRO A 814 11.28 -32.13 24.53
CA PRO A 814 12.23 -31.09 24.15
C PRO A 814 12.51 -31.17 22.64
N ARG A 815 11.77 -30.40 21.84
CA ARG A 815 12.21 -30.05 20.48
C ARG A 815 13.02 -28.76 20.56
N THR A 816 14.15 -28.74 19.84
CA THR A 816 14.99 -27.57 19.53
C THR A 816 14.15 -26.29 19.48
N GLY A 817 14.21 -25.49 20.54
CA GLY A 817 13.17 -24.51 20.84
C GLY A 817 13.53 -23.11 20.39
N TYR A 818 12.72 -22.49 19.55
CA TYR A 818 12.70 -21.03 19.46
C TYR A 818 11.88 -20.50 20.65
N ARG A 819 12.39 -19.49 21.36
CA ARG A 819 11.65 -18.74 22.37
C ARG A 819 10.95 -17.59 21.68
N ARG A 820 9.63 -17.46 21.87
CA ARG A 820 8.88 -16.25 21.49
C ARG A 820 9.13 -15.16 22.53
N VAL A 821 9.64 -14.02 22.10
CA VAL A 821 9.86 -12.83 22.95
C VAL A 821 8.97 -11.72 22.43
N ARG A 822 8.06 -11.19 23.25
CA ARG A 822 7.20 -10.06 22.88
C ARG A 822 8.07 -8.81 22.75
N VAL A 823 8.10 -8.19 21.58
CA VAL A 823 8.91 -7.00 21.28
C VAL A 823 8.07 -5.73 21.07
N GLY A 824 6.75 -5.85 20.88
CA GLY A 824 5.84 -4.71 20.78
C GLY A 824 4.38 -5.12 20.83
N MET A 825 3.49 -4.13 20.99
CA MET A 825 2.03 -4.23 20.84
C MET A 825 1.52 -2.95 20.17
N SER A 826 0.36 -2.91 19.50
CA SER A 826 -0.21 -1.70 18.86
C SER A 826 -1.70 -1.77 18.59
N ASP A 827 -2.42 -0.66 18.83
CA ASP A 827 -3.89 -0.59 18.82
C ASP A 827 -4.49 -0.59 17.44
N LEU A 828 -5.59 -1.33 17.33
CA LEU A 828 -6.58 -1.19 16.28
C LEU A 828 -7.91 -0.76 16.91
N HIS A 829 -8.65 0.12 16.24
CA HIS A 829 -9.95 0.62 16.70
C HIS A 829 -10.97 -0.53 16.92
N SER A 830 -11.98 -0.27 17.76
CA SER A 830 -13.11 -1.16 18.02
C SER A 830 -14.44 -0.44 17.79
N SER A 831 -15.28 -1.01 16.92
CA SER A 831 -16.62 -0.53 16.54
C SER A 831 -17.59 -0.41 17.68
N ILE A 832 -17.30 -1.03 18.82
CA ILE A 832 -18.22 -1.09 19.96
C ILE A 832 -18.61 0.34 20.39
N LYS A 833 -17.76 1.34 20.13
CA LYS A 833 -18.05 2.76 20.42
C LYS A 833 -18.76 3.51 19.29
N ASP A 834 -18.53 3.17 18.01
CA ASP A 834 -18.96 3.99 16.86
C ASP A 834 -20.01 3.36 15.95
N GLY A 835 -20.60 2.21 16.33
CA GLY A 835 -21.91 1.76 15.83
C GLY A 835 -22.05 1.48 14.32
N CYS A 836 -21.00 1.62 13.51
CA CYS A 836 -21.01 1.32 12.07
C CYS A 836 -19.63 1.05 11.43
N LEU A 837 -18.53 1.01 12.18
CA LEU A 837 -17.20 0.70 11.61
C LEU A 837 -16.43 -0.21 12.55
N MET A 838 -16.46 -1.52 12.23
CA MET A 838 -15.53 -2.61 12.65
C MET A 838 -15.20 -2.86 14.11
#